data_AF-A0A3C1Q067-F1
#
_entry.id   AF-A0A3C1Q067-F1
#
_cell.length_a   1.000
_cell.length_b   1.000
_cell.length_c   1.000
_cell.angle_alpha   90.00
_cell.angle_beta   90.00
_cell.angle_gamma   90.00
#
_symmetry.space_group_name_H-M   'P 1'
#
loop_
_entity.id
_entity.type
_entity.pdbx_description
1 polymer ?
#
loop_
_entity_poly.entity_id
_entity_poly.type
_entity_poly.pdbx_seq_one_letter_code
_entity_poly.pdbx_strand_id
1 'polypeptide(L)'
;VSPNDFLIGPPNERHAAIRDVDFNDTQLQDIAPTFELLWNWANLANEFSFGYASTGIREQKIWRGAPSRNGGANVYDQENLRPADPRNLSTIKITPVIVEACVYYNLATYPRGTGSEQQNALRLCLYPRIGLWNPYNVEMRLDKPMLLQLFLNGKKTVEFNGNVGFTREIYYGGRRNTFDGQYGGQVYFKLPAVTIPPGETFIFSMGGAPRELNINQFGANILQAREAPSSDSYLFKDYLQVRTSRGQYARDEDNDPSELMPIAPTSYRERPLSYKEHGADNYMFMLKYLQNNPNPTIASFRNEPALVYASVSLQAGGGDEFPLEWPTGTEGIVHQLTGPGDHIDAGNPPHPFSRDGFRVRWLDETASNKGVNNELFLQEAPLGNWNLRASYICRNPYDNLTNRAPYFHGIYTRDNPSDELSWDNLNPVLRNGFQTGFPFGKANFGVDTVVAFEVPTREVGIPSLGYLRHLQLSEYVWHPSYTIGTSVADPKVPTTGTIPTEIPGNNRGWSSAGLGTGYWAQLFSDIVFYLPEKNHLIFDMSYEVNHNLWSDFFLTGGTPNQVANFAQDPIRSPLNNGNLRLWDRNGDPTNDLNDMFRAAGRLMIDGGFDVHSTNKEAWKALLATTRDTGYGSPNRTPFPRTLFPQGQENDKAEYSTKVFTGFRSLGDQEIDSLAEAIVREVKVRAPFFGLSDFVNRRLTEDPTGRNGAIEAALEQSLPNRGQNQQFPITKQSLPNQGGLVAEGNPRQSDLTRSDQLLKPASTGYGTPGYITQGDILQVIGSGLSARSDTFKVRSYGESRNISGKVVARAWCEAVVQRTPEPVRPDQVTGLNPRVPQDGEVNFGRRFQIVSFRWLHADEV
;
A
#
# COMPACT_ATOMS: atom_id res chain seq x y z
N VAL A 1 0.71 -3.06 29.13
CA VAL A 1 0.16 -3.05 27.76
C VAL A 1 -0.66 -4.34 27.61
N SER A 2 -1.62 -4.43 26.70
CA SER A 2 -2.54 -5.58 26.48
C SER A 2 -2.80 -5.82 24.98
N PRO A 3 -3.37 -6.96 24.55
CA PRO A 3 -3.70 -7.18 23.14
C PRO A 3 -4.61 -6.10 22.52
N ASN A 4 -5.47 -5.49 23.33
CA ASN A 4 -6.39 -4.44 22.87
C ASN A 4 -5.74 -3.04 22.80
N ASP A 5 -4.48 -2.92 23.22
CA ASP A 5 -3.79 -1.64 23.20
C ASP A 5 -3.43 -1.23 21.78
N PHE A 6 -3.40 0.08 21.54
CA PHE A 6 -3.11 0.65 20.24
C PHE A 6 -1.62 0.64 19.91
N LEU A 7 -1.30 0.42 18.63
CA LEU A 7 0.05 0.52 18.08
C LEU A 7 0.41 1.95 17.66
N ILE A 8 -0.57 2.85 17.59
CA ILE A 8 -0.45 4.23 17.10
C ILE A 8 -0.97 5.15 18.19
N GLY A 9 -0.27 6.27 18.45
CA GLY A 9 -0.56 7.13 19.60
C GLY A 9 -0.32 6.43 20.95
N PRO A 10 -0.85 6.96 22.06
CA PRO A 10 -0.73 6.31 23.37
C PRO A 10 -1.42 4.93 23.38
N PRO A 11 -0.75 3.84 23.79
CA PRO A 11 -1.32 2.49 23.74
C PRO A 11 -2.60 2.29 24.57
N ASN A 12 -2.73 3.00 25.68
CA ASN A 12 -3.89 2.95 26.59
C ASN A 12 -3.93 4.22 27.47
N GLU A 13 -5.02 4.42 28.20
CA GLU A 13 -5.24 5.58 29.08
C GLU A 13 -4.12 5.79 30.10
N ARG A 14 -3.59 4.70 30.67
CA ARG A 14 -2.47 4.78 31.61
C ARG A 14 -1.20 5.33 30.96
N HIS A 15 -0.88 4.91 29.73
CA HIS A 15 0.29 5.42 29.00
C HIS A 15 0.09 6.87 28.57
N ALA A 16 -1.13 7.25 28.20
CA ALA A 16 -1.47 8.64 27.90
C ALA A 16 -1.24 9.54 29.12
N ALA A 17 -1.73 9.13 30.30
CA ALA A 17 -1.52 9.85 31.54
C ALA A 17 -0.04 10.00 31.93
N ILE A 18 0.80 8.99 31.69
CA ILE A 18 2.26 9.07 31.92
C ILE A 18 2.91 10.12 31.01
N ARG A 19 2.35 10.33 29.81
CA ARG A 19 2.83 11.30 28.82
C ARG A 19 2.15 12.67 28.95
N ASP A 20 1.32 12.88 29.98
CA ASP A 20 0.50 14.08 30.16
C ASP A 20 -0.40 14.38 28.92
N VAL A 21 -0.95 13.31 28.34
CA VAL A 21 -1.86 13.35 27.20
C VAL A 21 -3.23 12.83 27.63
N ASP A 22 -4.31 13.55 27.32
CA ASP A 22 -5.66 13.01 27.47
C ASP A 22 -5.86 11.91 26.43
N PHE A 23 -6.16 10.71 26.89
CA PHE A 23 -6.40 9.56 26.02
C PHE A 23 -7.55 9.83 25.04
N ASN A 24 -8.64 10.46 25.49
CA ASN A 24 -9.81 10.72 24.65
C ASN A 24 -9.56 11.79 23.58
N ASP A 25 -8.53 12.63 23.77
CA ASP A 25 -8.12 13.64 22.79
C ASP A 25 -7.20 13.06 21.70
N THR A 26 -6.77 11.80 21.83
CA THR A 26 -5.89 11.19 20.83
C THR A 26 -6.69 10.87 19.56
N GLN A 27 -6.47 11.70 18.54
CA GLN A 27 -7.28 11.72 17.33
C GLN A 27 -6.91 10.62 16.32
N LEU A 28 -6.42 9.47 16.78
CA LEU A 28 -5.98 8.35 15.92
C LEU A 28 -6.58 7.01 16.37
N GLN A 29 -7.26 6.98 17.52
CA GLN A 29 -7.60 5.72 18.21
C GLN A 29 -8.48 4.80 17.40
N ASP A 30 -9.58 5.30 16.83
CA ASP A 30 -10.57 4.40 16.23
C ASP A 30 -9.94 3.61 15.09
N ILE A 31 -9.01 4.21 14.35
CA ILE A 31 -8.37 3.60 13.18
C ILE A 31 -7.00 2.98 13.51
N ALA A 32 -6.57 3.03 14.77
CA ALA A 32 -5.30 2.44 15.17
C ALA A 32 -5.39 0.90 15.13
N PRO A 33 -4.38 0.22 14.57
CA PRO A 33 -4.25 -1.22 14.74
C PRO A 33 -3.87 -1.53 16.20
N THR A 34 -4.21 -2.72 16.65
CA THR A 34 -3.94 -3.15 18.03
C THR A 34 -2.77 -4.13 18.10
N PHE A 35 -2.19 -4.30 19.29
CA PHE A 35 -1.14 -5.32 19.52
C PHE A 35 -1.62 -6.75 19.20
N GLU A 36 -2.92 -7.04 19.31
CA GLU A 36 -3.52 -8.31 18.90
C GLU A 36 -3.25 -8.63 17.42
N LEU A 37 -3.15 -7.62 16.54
CA LEU A 37 -2.81 -7.83 15.14
C LEU A 37 -1.42 -8.46 14.98
N LEU A 38 -0.44 -8.01 15.76
CA LEU A 38 0.93 -8.57 15.74
C LEU A 38 0.93 -10.03 16.20
N TRP A 39 0.15 -10.33 17.24
CA TRP A 39 -0.02 -11.68 17.77
C TRP A 39 -0.63 -12.61 16.72
N ASN A 40 -1.73 -12.17 16.10
CA ASN A 40 -2.38 -12.93 15.05
C ASN A 40 -1.41 -13.16 13.88
N TRP A 41 -0.63 -12.14 13.49
CA TRP A 41 0.37 -12.27 12.43
C TRP A 41 1.42 -13.33 12.76
N ALA A 42 1.96 -13.32 13.98
CA ALA A 42 2.89 -14.34 14.45
C ALA A 42 2.29 -15.76 14.36
N ASN A 43 1.01 -15.91 14.72
CA ASN A 43 0.32 -17.19 14.72
C ASN A 43 0.09 -17.78 13.32
N LEU A 44 0.20 -16.99 12.25
CA LEU A 44 0.17 -17.54 10.89
C LEU A 44 1.30 -18.54 10.64
N ALA A 45 2.42 -18.43 11.35
CA ALA A 45 3.50 -19.41 11.30
C ALA A 45 3.04 -20.83 11.66
N ASN A 46 1.95 -20.99 12.43
CA ASN A 46 1.40 -22.31 12.74
C ASN A 46 0.73 -22.97 11.52
N GLU A 47 0.32 -22.17 10.54
CA GLU A 47 -0.45 -22.58 9.37
C GLU A 47 0.40 -22.77 8.11
N PHE A 48 1.52 -22.07 8.01
CA PHE A 48 2.37 -22.07 6.82
C PHE A 48 3.73 -22.71 7.06
N SER A 49 4.23 -23.46 6.08
CA SER A 49 5.56 -24.08 6.05
C SER A 49 6.24 -23.82 4.72
N PHE A 50 7.57 -23.88 4.67
CA PHE A 50 8.30 -23.70 3.41
C PHE A 50 7.92 -24.74 2.35
N GLY A 51 7.80 -24.29 1.10
CA GLY A 51 7.62 -25.14 -0.07
C GLY A 51 6.26 -25.82 -0.24
N TYR A 52 5.35 -25.73 0.74
CA TYR A 52 4.07 -26.47 0.74
C TYR A 52 2.85 -25.62 1.15
N ALA A 53 3.01 -24.32 1.35
CA ALA A 53 1.97 -23.43 1.83
C ALA A 53 1.11 -22.84 0.69
N SER A 54 -0.14 -23.30 0.60
CA SER A 54 -1.23 -22.61 -0.12
C SER A 54 -2.14 -21.96 0.91
N THR A 55 -2.50 -20.69 0.70
CA THR A 55 -3.49 -19.99 1.52
C THR A 55 -4.78 -19.84 0.75
N GLY A 56 -5.93 -20.05 1.43
CA GLY A 56 -7.17 -19.42 0.97
C GLY A 56 -7.10 -17.90 1.13
N ILE A 57 -8.15 -17.19 0.73
CA ILE A 57 -8.26 -15.78 1.09
C ILE A 57 -8.52 -15.62 2.60
N ARG A 58 -8.00 -14.56 3.19
CA ARG A 58 -8.42 -14.07 4.51
C ARG A 58 -9.10 -12.72 4.31
N GLU A 59 -10.43 -12.73 4.41
CA GLU A 59 -11.25 -11.53 4.28
C GLU A 59 -11.00 -10.55 5.44
N GLN A 60 -11.19 -9.28 5.16
CA GLN A 60 -11.21 -8.19 6.13
C GLN A 60 -12.36 -8.32 7.14
N LYS A 61 -12.17 -7.71 8.32
CA LYS A 61 -13.24 -7.52 9.31
C LYS A 61 -14.40 -6.75 8.68
N ILE A 62 -15.64 -7.22 8.86
CA ILE A 62 -16.84 -6.59 8.30
C ILE A 62 -17.44 -5.63 9.31
N TRP A 63 -17.79 -4.41 8.87
CA TRP A 63 -18.54 -3.46 9.70
C TRP A 63 -20.04 -3.73 9.61
N ARG A 64 -20.61 -4.31 10.66
CA ARG A 64 -22.07 -4.48 10.79
C ARG A 64 -22.70 -3.18 11.29
N GLY A 65 -23.59 -2.58 10.48
CA GLY A 65 -24.25 -1.32 10.84
C GLY A 65 -23.36 -0.09 10.71
N ALA A 66 -22.51 -0.04 9.66
CA ALA A 66 -21.71 1.13 9.36
C ALA A 66 -22.58 2.40 9.26
N PRO A 67 -22.12 3.54 9.81
CA PRO A 67 -22.87 4.79 9.72
C PRO A 67 -23.01 5.17 8.25
N SER A 68 -24.21 5.61 7.88
CA SER A 68 -24.48 6.17 6.56
C SER A 68 -25.55 7.23 6.68
N ARG A 69 -25.36 8.36 6.00
CA ARG A 69 -26.40 9.38 5.93
C ARG A 69 -27.51 8.89 5.00
N ASN A 70 -28.77 9.13 5.37
CA ASN A 70 -29.97 8.64 4.66
C ASN A 70 -30.10 7.10 4.54
N GLY A 71 -29.55 6.33 5.49
CA GLY A 71 -29.73 4.86 5.51
C GLY A 71 -29.02 4.11 4.38
N GLY A 72 -27.92 4.66 3.87
CA GLY A 72 -27.08 4.04 2.83
C GLY A 72 -27.47 4.42 1.40
N ALA A 73 -28.46 5.31 1.21
CA ALA A 73 -29.06 5.59 -0.09
C ALA A 73 -28.09 6.15 -1.16
N ASN A 74 -27.01 6.83 -0.76
CA ASN A 74 -26.13 7.56 -1.69
C ASN A 74 -24.68 7.08 -1.71
N VAL A 75 -24.27 6.17 -0.81
CA VAL A 75 -22.88 5.71 -0.69
C VAL A 75 -22.75 4.37 -1.39
N TYR A 76 -21.70 4.19 -2.19
CA TYR A 76 -21.50 2.97 -3.00
C TYR A 76 -22.67 2.68 -3.96
N ASP A 77 -23.50 3.69 -4.26
CA ASP A 77 -24.79 3.52 -4.95
C ASP A 77 -25.71 2.46 -4.32
N GLN A 78 -25.63 2.21 -3.01
CA GLN A 78 -26.33 1.12 -2.31
C GLN A 78 -25.86 -0.29 -2.71
N GLU A 79 -24.71 -0.44 -3.37
CA GLU A 79 -24.16 -1.73 -3.81
C GLU A 79 -23.30 -2.43 -2.75
N ASN A 80 -23.09 -1.79 -1.58
CA ASN A 80 -22.32 -2.37 -0.49
C ASN A 80 -22.99 -2.20 0.89
N LEU A 81 -23.56 -3.29 1.40
CA LEU A 81 -24.14 -3.36 2.74
C LEU A 81 -23.21 -4.02 3.76
N ARG A 82 -22.05 -4.52 3.32
CA ARG A 82 -21.04 -5.19 4.17
C ARG A 82 -19.63 -4.64 3.91
N PRO A 83 -19.42 -3.35 4.20
CA PRO A 83 -18.11 -2.73 4.07
C PRO A 83 -17.09 -3.31 5.07
N ALA A 84 -15.81 -3.10 4.80
CA ALA A 84 -14.72 -3.39 5.74
C ALA A 84 -14.79 -2.49 6.98
N ASP A 85 -14.48 -2.98 8.17
CA ASP A 85 -14.33 -2.15 9.36
C ASP A 85 -12.88 -1.67 9.46
N PRO A 86 -12.58 -0.37 9.20
CA PRO A 86 -11.23 0.15 9.31
C PRO A 86 -10.81 0.36 10.78
N ARG A 87 -11.69 0.07 11.75
CA ARG A 87 -11.46 0.40 13.15
C ARG A 87 -10.89 -0.74 13.96
N ASN A 88 -10.02 -0.40 14.92
CA ASN A 88 -9.40 -1.32 15.88
C ASN A 88 -8.90 -2.58 15.15
N LEU A 89 -8.01 -2.38 14.17
CA LEU A 89 -7.58 -3.44 13.27
C LEU A 89 -6.78 -4.48 14.08
N SER A 90 -7.40 -5.64 14.29
CA SER A 90 -6.80 -6.78 15.01
C SER A 90 -6.73 -8.06 14.16
N THR A 91 -7.38 -8.07 13.00
CA THR A 91 -7.46 -9.23 12.10
C THR A 91 -6.57 -9.06 10.88
N ILE A 92 -6.04 -10.16 10.36
CA ILE A 92 -5.17 -10.15 9.19
C ILE A 92 -5.97 -10.33 7.91
N LYS A 93 -5.75 -9.43 6.96
CA LYS A 93 -6.24 -9.52 5.59
C LYS A 93 -5.18 -10.12 4.66
N ILE A 94 -5.58 -11.12 3.87
CA ILE A 94 -4.79 -11.71 2.78
C ILE A 94 -5.70 -11.87 1.57
N THR A 95 -5.56 -10.95 0.61
CA THR A 95 -6.41 -10.87 -0.59
C THR A 95 -5.56 -10.51 -1.82
N PRO A 96 -6.01 -10.82 -3.05
CA PRO A 96 -5.32 -10.31 -4.23
C PRO A 96 -5.47 -8.78 -4.33
N VAL A 97 -4.56 -8.16 -5.07
CA VAL A 97 -4.59 -6.73 -5.40
C VAL A 97 -5.10 -6.56 -6.83
N ILE A 98 -6.06 -5.65 -7.05
CA ILE A 98 -6.48 -5.27 -8.41
C ILE A 98 -5.44 -4.32 -8.99
N VAL A 99 -4.77 -4.72 -10.06
CA VAL A 99 -3.75 -3.87 -10.71
C VAL A 99 -4.27 -3.15 -11.94
N GLU A 100 -5.30 -3.70 -12.58
CA GLU A 100 -6.08 -3.03 -13.63
C GLU A 100 -7.54 -3.50 -13.59
N ALA A 101 -8.48 -2.60 -13.88
CA ALA A 101 -9.83 -2.96 -14.25
C ALA A 101 -10.31 -1.99 -15.33
N CYS A 102 -10.31 -2.48 -16.57
CA CYS A 102 -10.57 -1.69 -17.76
C CYS A 102 -11.48 -2.45 -18.71
N VAL A 103 -12.07 -1.72 -19.65
CA VAL A 103 -12.69 -2.28 -20.85
C VAL A 103 -12.12 -1.57 -22.07
N TYR A 104 -12.04 -2.28 -23.20
CA TYR A 104 -12.04 -1.65 -24.52
C TYR A 104 -13.40 -1.85 -25.16
N TYR A 105 -13.67 -1.14 -26.24
CA TYR A 105 -14.82 -1.45 -27.06
C TYR A 105 -14.63 -1.19 -28.55
N ASN A 106 -15.35 -1.98 -29.34
CA ASN A 106 -15.59 -1.72 -30.77
C ASN A 106 -17.07 -1.44 -30.97
N LEU A 107 -17.38 -0.76 -32.08
CA LEU A 107 -18.73 -0.60 -32.58
C LEU A 107 -18.90 -1.40 -33.86
N ALA A 108 -20.05 -2.03 -34.01
CA ALA A 108 -20.44 -2.76 -35.20
C ALA A 108 -21.89 -2.45 -35.57
N THR A 109 -22.26 -2.66 -36.83
CA THR A 109 -23.63 -2.43 -37.31
C THR A 109 -24.10 -3.54 -38.20
N TYR A 110 -25.39 -3.88 -38.14
CA TYR A 110 -26.02 -4.84 -39.04
C TYR A 110 -27.38 -4.35 -39.52
N PRO A 111 -27.81 -4.73 -40.75
CA PRO A 111 -29.11 -4.35 -41.27
C PRO A 111 -30.25 -5.09 -40.57
N ARG A 112 -31.37 -4.40 -40.40
CA ARG A 112 -32.66 -4.95 -39.95
C ARG A 112 -33.77 -4.44 -40.87
N GLY A 113 -34.66 -5.35 -41.26
CA GLY A 113 -35.67 -5.05 -42.28
C GLY A 113 -35.12 -5.25 -43.69
N THR A 114 -35.89 -4.82 -44.69
CA THR A 114 -35.57 -5.00 -46.11
C THR A 114 -36.05 -3.81 -46.94
N GLY A 115 -35.35 -3.49 -48.04
CA GLY A 115 -35.81 -2.46 -48.97
C GLY A 115 -35.68 -1.06 -48.40
N SER A 116 -36.69 -0.20 -48.62
CA SER A 116 -36.69 1.20 -48.17
C SER A 116 -36.81 1.36 -46.66
N GLU A 117 -37.41 0.40 -45.96
CA GLU A 117 -37.61 0.40 -44.49
C GLU A 117 -36.41 -0.20 -43.74
N GLN A 118 -35.30 -0.49 -44.44
CA GLN A 118 -34.12 -1.10 -43.82
C GLN A 118 -33.42 -0.09 -42.91
N GLN A 119 -33.36 -0.41 -41.62
CA GLN A 119 -32.61 0.34 -40.62
C GLN A 119 -31.38 -0.46 -40.18
N ASN A 120 -30.48 0.17 -39.41
CA ASN A 120 -29.22 -0.43 -38.99
C ASN A 120 -29.15 -0.46 -37.46
N ALA A 121 -29.03 -1.65 -36.89
CA ALA A 121 -28.80 -1.82 -35.46
C ALA A 121 -27.33 -1.52 -35.16
N LEU A 122 -27.07 -0.79 -34.08
CA LEU A 122 -25.73 -0.67 -33.52
C LEU A 122 -25.50 -1.78 -32.50
N ARG A 123 -24.30 -2.34 -32.53
CA ARG A 123 -23.78 -3.29 -31.56
C ARG A 123 -22.55 -2.70 -30.89
N LEU A 124 -22.56 -2.66 -29.56
CA LEU A 124 -21.39 -2.36 -28.75
C LEU A 124 -20.70 -3.68 -28.39
N CYS A 125 -19.42 -3.83 -28.74
CA CYS A 125 -18.60 -5.00 -28.42
C CYS A 125 -17.60 -4.64 -27.32
N LEU A 126 -17.77 -5.18 -26.11
CA LEU A 126 -16.97 -4.90 -24.92
C LEU A 126 -15.91 -5.96 -24.66
N TYR A 127 -14.68 -5.50 -24.44
CA TYR A 127 -13.51 -6.33 -24.14
C TYR A 127 -12.97 -6.01 -22.74
N PRO A 128 -13.50 -6.66 -21.69
CA PRO A 128 -13.02 -6.46 -20.33
C PRO A 128 -11.61 -7.01 -20.11
N ARG A 129 -10.86 -6.33 -19.25
CA ARG A 129 -9.54 -6.74 -18.75
C ARG A 129 -9.39 -6.42 -17.27
N ILE A 130 -9.22 -7.45 -16.47
CA ILE A 130 -9.05 -7.35 -15.01
C ILE A 130 -7.74 -8.03 -14.60
N GLY A 131 -6.83 -7.28 -13.98
CA GLY A 131 -5.57 -7.82 -13.46
C GLY A 131 -5.65 -8.08 -11.96
N LEU A 132 -5.41 -9.32 -11.53
CA LEU A 132 -5.28 -9.70 -10.11
C LEU A 132 -3.86 -10.16 -9.80
N TRP A 133 -3.21 -9.45 -8.88
CA TRP A 133 -1.87 -9.76 -8.39
C TRP A 133 -1.93 -10.46 -7.03
N ASN A 134 -1.22 -11.58 -6.88
CA ASN A 134 -0.91 -12.17 -5.58
C ASN A 134 0.42 -11.58 -5.07
N PRO A 135 0.42 -10.61 -4.14
CA PRO A 135 1.67 -9.96 -3.71
C PRO A 135 2.45 -10.77 -2.66
N TYR A 136 1.99 -11.96 -2.28
CA TYR A 136 2.54 -12.74 -1.17
C TYR A 136 3.50 -13.84 -1.63
N ASN A 137 4.34 -14.33 -0.69
CA ASN A 137 5.28 -15.44 -0.89
C ASN A 137 4.62 -16.84 -0.89
N VAL A 138 3.30 -16.91 -0.72
CA VAL A 138 2.50 -18.15 -0.67
C VAL A 138 1.52 -18.20 -1.83
N GLU A 139 1.19 -19.41 -2.28
CA GLU A 139 0.18 -19.61 -3.31
C GLU A 139 -1.19 -19.15 -2.79
N MET A 140 -1.95 -18.40 -3.60
CA MET A 140 -3.27 -17.92 -3.22
C MET A 140 -4.36 -18.71 -3.94
N ARG A 141 -5.04 -19.57 -3.21
CA ARG A 141 -6.18 -20.36 -3.69
C ARG A 141 -7.47 -19.57 -3.57
N LEU A 142 -7.95 -19.05 -4.70
CA LEU A 142 -9.29 -18.48 -4.86
C LEU A 142 -10.25 -19.63 -5.20
N ASP A 143 -10.62 -20.41 -4.19
CA ASP A 143 -11.45 -21.61 -4.32
C ASP A 143 -12.91 -21.33 -4.74
N LYS A 144 -13.32 -20.06 -4.69
CA LYS A 144 -14.64 -19.59 -5.12
C LYS A 144 -14.49 -18.47 -6.16
N PRO A 145 -15.48 -18.31 -7.05
CA PRO A 145 -15.48 -17.19 -7.98
C PRO A 145 -15.57 -15.84 -7.25
N MET A 146 -15.04 -14.80 -7.88
CA MET A 146 -15.19 -13.42 -7.45
C MET A 146 -16.16 -12.69 -8.38
N LEU A 147 -16.80 -11.64 -7.89
CA LEU A 147 -17.57 -10.72 -8.73
C LEU A 147 -16.98 -9.33 -8.60
N LEU A 148 -16.56 -8.78 -9.74
CA LEU A 148 -16.12 -7.40 -9.87
C LEU A 148 -17.27 -6.57 -10.43
N GLN A 149 -17.71 -5.57 -9.68
CA GLN A 149 -18.46 -4.44 -10.24
C GLN A 149 -17.46 -3.44 -10.81
N LEU A 150 -17.68 -3.04 -12.06
CA LEU A 150 -16.97 -1.94 -12.71
C LEU A 150 -18.00 -0.89 -13.10
N PHE A 151 -17.71 0.36 -12.79
CA PHE A 151 -18.55 1.48 -13.14
C PHE A 151 -17.69 2.50 -13.88
N LEU A 152 -18.01 2.70 -15.15
CA LEU A 152 -17.37 3.65 -16.05
C LEU A 152 -18.42 4.65 -16.55
N ASN A 153 -18.01 5.60 -17.38
CA ASN A 153 -18.98 6.45 -18.05
C ASN A 153 -19.81 5.62 -19.06
N GLY A 154 -21.10 5.47 -18.79
CA GLY A 154 -22.06 4.88 -19.75
C GLY A 154 -23.08 5.87 -20.27
N LYS A 155 -22.84 7.18 -20.16
CA LYS A 155 -23.55 8.23 -20.89
C LYS A 155 -22.66 8.82 -21.99
N LYS A 156 -21.76 8.01 -22.55
CA LYS A 156 -20.79 8.46 -23.56
C LYS A 156 -21.51 8.72 -24.87
N THR A 157 -21.21 9.84 -25.52
CA THR A 157 -21.69 10.13 -26.88
C THR A 157 -20.61 9.85 -27.90
N VAL A 158 -20.99 9.14 -28.96
CA VAL A 158 -20.17 8.89 -30.15
C VAL A 158 -20.70 9.71 -31.31
N GLU A 159 -19.77 10.34 -32.04
CA GLU A 159 -20.00 10.98 -33.33
C GLU A 159 -19.59 10.02 -34.44
N PHE A 160 -20.41 9.90 -35.48
CA PHE A 160 -20.16 9.02 -36.61
C PHE A 160 -19.75 9.78 -37.87
N ASN A 161 -18.85 9.19 -38.65
CA ASN A 161 -18.44 9.67 -39.98
C ASN A 161 -18.02 11.16 -40.02
N GLY A 162 -17.40 11.66 -38.96
CA GLY A 162 -17.04 13.08 -38.81
C GLY A 162 -18.22 14.07 -38.90
N ASN A 163 -19.47 13.62 -38.77
CA ASN A 163 -20.65 14.46 -38.91
C ASN A 163 -21.22 14.83 -37.54
N VAL A 164 -21.11 16.12 -37.18
CA VAL A 164 -21.58 16.67 -35.89
C VAL A 164 -23.07 16.47 -35.61
N GLY A 165 -23.89 16.24 -36.63
CA GLY A 165 -25.31 15.94 -36.49
C GLY A 165 -25.62 14.44 -36.38
N PHE A 166 -24.67 13.56 -36.72
CA PHE A 166 -24.86 12.11 -36.67
C PHE A 166 -24.19 11.55 -35.42
N THR A 167 -24.88 11.65 -34.29
CA THR A 167 -24.33 11.28 -32.98
C THR A 167 -25.28 10.40 -32.20
N ARG A 168 -24.76 9.69 -31.18
CA ARG A 168 -25.52 8.74 -30.38
C ARG A 168 -24.87 8.45 -29.04
N GLU A 169 -25.68 8.24 -27.99
CA GLU A 169 -25.19 7.70 -26.71
C GLU A 169 -24.95 6.18 -26.75
N ILE A 170 -23.85 5.72 -26.14
CA ILE A 170 -23.58 4.30 -25.84
C ILE A 170 -23.64 4.05 -24.34
N TYR A 171 -24.19 2.91 -23.95
CA TYR A 171 -24.41 2.51 -22.56
C TYR A 171 -24.47 0.98 -22.41
N TYR A 172 -24.14 0.44 -21.24
CA TYR A 172 -24.10 -1.01 -20.98
C TYR A 172 -25.44 -1.56 -20.49
N GLY A 173 -26.28 -0.71 -19.88
CA GLY A 173 -27.61 -1.04 -19.35
C GLY A 173 -27.69 -0.88 -17.82
N GLY A 174 -26.57 -0.98 -17.10
CA GLY A 174 -26.62 -0.78 -15.65
C GLY A 174 -27.56 -1.77 -14.96
N ARG A 175 -28.57 -1.25 -14.24
CA ARG A 175 -29.57 -2.06 -13.53
C ARG A 175 -30.77 -2.43 -14.40
N ARG A 176 -30.84 -1.99 -15.67
CA ARG A 176 -32.00 -2.18 -16.56
C ARG A 176 -31.57 -2.41 -18.02
N ASN A 177 -32.37 -3.15 -18.80
CA ASN A 177 -31.97 -3.45 -20.20
C ASN A 177 -31.95 -2.22 -21.13
N THR A 178 -32.49 -1.10 -20.67
CA THR A 178 -32.53 0.21 -21.33
C THR A 178 -31.53 1.18 -20.70
N PHE A 179 -31.37 2.37 -21.29
CA PHE A 179 -30.57 3.43 -20.68
C PHE A 179 -31.00 3.70 -19.23
N ASP A 180 -30.05 3.60 -18.30
CA ASP A 180 -30.30 3.64 -16.84
C ASP A 180 -29.69 4.89 -16.18
N GLY A 181 -29.67 6.01 -16.91
CA GLY A 181 -29.19 7.29 -16.40
C GLY A 181 -27.75 7.20 -15.91
N GLN A 182 -27.52 7.62 -14.66
CA GLN A 182 -26.20 7.56 -14.01
C GLN A 182 -25.63 6.13 -13.96
N TYR A 183 -26.48 5.10 -13.90
CA TYR A 183 -26.06 3.70 -13.84
C TYR A 183 -25.73 3.10 -15.21
N GLY A 184 -25.87 3.85 -16.30
CA GLY A 184 -25.71 3.34 -17.67
C GLY A 184 -24.37 2.67 -17.95
N GLY A 185 -23.30 2.99 -17.20
CA GLY A 185 -21.97 2.43 -17.35
C GLY A 185 -21.58 1.38 -16.31
N GLN A 186 -22.53 0.95 -15.49
CA GLN A 186 -22.33 -0.10 -14.50
C GLN A 186 -22.38 -1.48 -15.19
N VAL A 187 -21.34 -2.28 -14.95
CA VAL A 187 -21.20 -3.66 -15.46
C VAL A 187 -20.57 -4.55 -14.40
N TYR A 188 -20.78 -5.86 -14.53
CA TYR A 188 -20.26 -6.83 -13.59
C TYR A 188 -19.58 -7.98 -14.34
N PHE A 189 -18.42 -8.39 -13.84
CA PHE A 189 -17.62 -9.48 -14.38
C PHE A 189 -17.38 -10.54 -13.32
N LYS A 190 -17.69 -11.79 -13.65
CA LYS A 190 -17.40 -12.94 -12.79
C LYS A 190 -16.00 -13.45 -13.12
N LEU A 191 -15.14 -13.48 -12.11
CA LEU A 191 -13.80 -14.07 -12.20
C LEU A 191 -13.90 -15.49 -11.65
N PRO A 192 -13.54 -16.53 -12.44
CA PRO A 192 -13.66 -17.92 -12.00
C PRO A 192 -12.69 -18.22 -10.85
N ALA A 193 -12.98 -19.30 -10.13
CA ALA A 193 -12.06 -19.85 -9.14
C ALA A 193 -10.71 -20.17 -9.81
N VAL A 194 -9.62 -19.75 -9.19
CA VAL A 194 -8.26 -19.91 -9.71
C VAL A 194 -7.28 -19.98 -8.55
N THR A 195 -6.08 -20.45 -8.81
CA THR A 195 -4.98 -20.42 -7.86
C THR A 195 -3.86 -19.60 -8.47
N ILE A 196 -3.51 -18.48 -7.82
CA ILE A 196 -2.50 -17.54 -8.32
C ILE A 196 -1.19 -17.84 -7.59
N PRO A 197 -0.10 -18.24 -8.30
CA PRO A 197 1.19 -18.49 -7.69
C PRO A 197 1.78 -17.27 -6.95
N PRO A 198 2.76 -17.47 -6.07
CA PRO A 198 3.44 -16.37 -5.36
C PRO A 198 3.95 -15.29 -6.31
N GLY A 199 3.54 -14.04 -6.10
CA GLY A 199 4.00 -12.89 -6.86
C GLY A 199 3.44 -12.76 -8.28
N GLU A 200 2.67 -13.72 -8.80
CA GLU A 200 2.13 -13.66 -10.15
C GLU A 200 0.90 -12.74 -10.26
N THR A 201 0.73 -12.16 -11.44
CA THR A 201 -0.42 -11.32 -11.78
C THR A 201 -1.17 -11.96 -12.93
N PHE A 202 -2.41 -12.39 -12.71
CA PHE A 202 -3.26 -12.97 -13.74
C PHE A 202 -4.12 -11.91 -14.41
N ILE A 203 -4.17 -11.95 -15.74
CA ILE A 203 -5.02 -11.07 -16.55
C ILE A 203 -6.25 -11.84 -16.99
N PHE A 204 -7.40 -11.46 -16.44
CA PHE A 204 -8.70 -11.99 -16.83
C PHE A 204 -9.28 -11.18 -17.97
N SER A 205 -9.71 -11.87 -19.02
CA SER A 205 -10.35 -11.28 -20.19
C SER A 205 -11.45 -12.21 -20.71
N MET A 206 -12.06 -11.84 -21.82
CA MET A 206 -13.00 -12.72 -22.52
C MET A 206 -12.28 -13.93 -23.13
N GLY A 207 -13.01 -15.04 -23.29
CA GLY A 207 -12.57 -16.22 -24.02
C GLY A 207 -13.76 -16.92 -24.65
N GLY A 208 -13.50 -17.70 -25.70
CA GLY A 208 -14.53 -18.31 -26.55
C GLY A 208 -15.27 -17.30 -27.43
N ALA A 209 -16.37 -17.75 -28.05
CA ALA A 209 -17.15 -16.96 -29.00
C ALA A 209 -17.85 -15.74 -28.36
N PRO A 210 -18.17 -14.69 -29.15
CA PRO A 210 -18.93 -13.54 -28.66
C PRO A 210 -20.26 -13.95 -28.06
N ARG A 211 -20.66 -13.27 -26.98
CA ARG A 211 -21.95 -13.52 -26.32
C ARG A 211 -22.58 -12.22 -25.82
N GLU A 212 -23.88 -12.23 -25.66
CA GLU A 212 -24.60 -11.05 -25.17
C GLU A 212 -24.19 -10.70 -23.73
N LEU A 213 -24.00 -9.40 -23.47
CA LEU A 213 -23.78 -8.86 -22.14
C LEU A 213 -25.05 -9.08 -21.31
N ASN A 214 -24.94 -9.87 -20.25
CA ASN A 214 -26.08 -10.17 -19.39
C ASN A 214 -26.09 -9.26 -18.16
N ILE A 215 -26.99 -8.29 -18.16
CA ILE A 215 -27.17 -7.37 -17.03
C ILE A 215 -28.29 -7.80 -16.06
N ASN A 216 -28.99 -8.90 -16.33
CA ASN A 216 -30.00 -9.43 -15.39
C ASN A 216 -29.41 -10.56 -14.53
N GLN A 217 -28.43 -11.29 -15.10
CA GLN A 217 -27.68 -12.36 -14.46
C GLN A 217 -26.19 -12.09 -14.65
N PHE A 218 -25.67 -11.16 -13.86
CA PHE A 218 -24.28 -10.72 -13.88
C PHE A 218 -23.25 -11.87 -13.77
N GLY A 219 -23.63 -12.97 -13.10
CA GLY A 219 -22.82 -14.19 -13.03
C GLY A 219 -22.55 -14.87 -14.38
N ALA A 220 -23.27 -14.51 -15.45
CA ALA A 220 -23.06 -15.05 -16.79
C ALA A 220 -21.92 -14.34 -17.57
N ASN A 221 -21.50 -13.15 -17.12
CA ASN A 221 -20.40 -12.40 -17.72
C ASN A 221 -19.04 -12.94 -17.22
N ILE A 222 -18.73 -14.19 -17.57
CA ILE A 222 -17.62 -14.96 -16.98
C ILE A 222 -16.30 -14.71 -17.73
N LEU A 223 -15.31 -14.11 -17.08
CA LEU A 223 -13.98 -13.95 -17.67
C LEU A 223 -13.14 -15.23 -17.52
N GLN A 224 -11.97 -15.23 -18.12
CA GLN A 224 -11.00 -16.31 -18.07
C GLN A 224 -9.57 -15.75 -18.11
N ALA A 225 -8.60 -16.49 -17.62
CA ALA A 225 -7.19 -16.09 -17.59
C ALA A 225 -6.24 -17.09 -18.28
N ARG A 226 -6.74 -18.01 -19.10
CA ARG A 226 -5.97 -19.05 -19.81
C ARG A 226 -5.60 -18.67 -21.25
N GLU A 227 -6.50 -18.01 -21.95
CA GLU A 227 -6.36 -17.58 -23.34
C GLU A 227 -6.04 -16.09 -23.41
N ALA A 228 -5.20 -15.69 -24.35
CA ALA A 228 -4.92 -14.28 -24.61
C ALA A 228 -6.19 -13.57 -25.08
N PRO A 229 -6.40 -12.28 -24.73
CA PRO A 229 -7.50 -11.50 -25.24
C PRO A 229 -7.51 -11.51 -26.78
N SER A 230 -8.67 -11.77 -27.38
CA SER A 230 -8.86 -11.75 -28.84
C SER A 230 -9.97 -10.78 -29.24
N SER A 231 -9.86 -10.19 -30.43
CA SER A 231 -10.86 -9.27 -30.98
C SER A 231 -12.15 -9.95 -31.44
N ASP A 232 -12.17 -11.27 -31.59
CA ASP A 232 -13.38 -12.08 -31.80
C ASP A 232 -13.96 -12.65 -30.50
N SER A 233 -13.47 -12.23 -29.33
CA SER A 233 -13.96 -12.70 -28.04
C SER A 233 -14.38 -11.53 -27.16
N TYR A 234 -15.68 -11.28 -27.09
CA TYR A 234 -16.24 -10.10 -26.41
C TYR A 234 -17.66 -10.33 -25.88
N LEU A 235 -18.08 -9.45 -24.97
CA LEU A 235 -19.49 -9.30 -24.61
C LEU A 235 -20.12 -8.26 -25.52
N PHE A 236 -21.34 -8.47 -26.02
CA PHE A 236 -21.99 -7.49 -26.87
C PHE A 236 -23.36 -7.04 -26.37
N LYS A 237 -23.73 -5.82 -26.74
CA LYS A 237 -25.08 -5.28 -26.55
C LYS A 237 -25.59 -4.69 -27.85
N ASP A 238 -26.79 -5.09 -28.24
CA ASP A 238 -27.50 -4.51 -29.36
C ASP A 238 -28.45 -3.42 -28.88
N TYR A 239 -28.49 -2.33 -29.62
CA TYR A 239 -29.42 -1.24 -29.37
C TYR A 239 -30.55 -1.28 -30.40
N LEU A 240 -31.77 -1.59 -29.94
CA LEU A 240 -32.90 -2.01 -30.77
C LEU A 240 -34.21 -1.27 -30.45
N GLN A 241 -34.22 -0.35 -29.48
CA GLN A 241 -35.43 0.36 -29.07
C GLN A 241 -35.88 1.39 -30.10
N VAL A 242 -37.19 1.49 -30.35
CA VAL A 242 -37.80 2.48 -31.24
C VAL A 242 -38.64 3.49 -30.45
N ARG A 243 -38.83 4.71 -30.98
CA ARG A 243 -39.63 5.78 -30.35
C ARG A 243 -39.21 6.12 -28.92
N THR A 244 -37.92 6.33 -28.71
CA THR A 244 -37.33 6.54 -27.37
C THR A 244 -37.29 8.03 -27.02
N SER A 245 -37.50 8.41 -25.76
CA SER A 245 -37.46 9.83 -25.36
C SER A 245 -36.05 10.46 -25.44
N ARG A 246 -35.00 9.66 -25.63
CA ARG A 246 -33.59 10.09 -25.69
C ARG A 246 -32.88 9.86 -27.03
N GLY A 247 -33.57 9.39 -28.07
CA GLY A 247 -33.02 9.36 -29.44
C GLY A 247 -32.93 10.75 -30.10
N GLN A 248 -32.65 11.83 -29.35
CA GLN A 248 -32.66 13.19 -29.90
C GLN A 248 -31.66 13.40 -31.05
N TYR A 249 -30.62 12.57 -31.10
CA TYR A 249 -29.49 12.67 -32.01
C TYR A 249 -29.48 11.61 -33.12
N ALA A 250 -30.01 10.41 -32.86
CA ALA A 250 -30.23 9.36 -33.86
C ALA A 250 -31.73 9.29 -34.17
N ARG A 251 -32.09 9.64 -35.40
CA ARG A 251 -33.48 9.67 -35.87
C ARG A 251 -33.69 8.61 -36.93
N ASP A 252 -34.84 7.95 -36.90
CA ASP A 252 -35.25 7.06 -37.97
C ASP A 252 -35.70 7.83 -39.23
N GLU A 253 -36.18 7.09 -40.24
CA GLU A 253 -36.66 7.64 -41.52
C GLU A 253 -37.88 8.56 -41.37
N ASP A 254 -38.65 8.41 -40.28
CA ASP A 254 -39.80 9.24 -39.95
C ASP A 254 -39.43 10.45 -39.06
N ASN A 255 -38.12 10.66 -38.83
CA ASN A 255 -37.55 11.69 -37.97
C ASN A 255 -37.89 11.52 -36.47
N ASP A 256 -38.37 10.34 -36.08
CA ASP A 256 -38.65 9.95 -34.71
C ASP A 256 -37.34 9.50 -34.00
N PRO A 257 -37.19 9.82 -32.70
CA PRO A 257 -36.08 9.31 -31.89
C PRO A 257 -35.99 7.77 -31.84
N SER A 258 -34.88 7.19 -32.29
CA SER A 258 -34.71 5.72 -32.37
C SER A 258 -33.29 5.27 -32.01
N GLU A 259 -33.15 4.06 -31.46
CA GLU A 259 -31.87 3.37 -31.34
C GLU A 259 -31.43 2.71 -32.67
N LEU A 260 -32.34 2.55 -33.61
CA LEU A 260 -32.02 2.08 -34.95
C LEU A 260 -31.58 3.27 -35.81
N MET A 261 -30.55 3.05 -36.62
CA MET A 261 -29.94 4.11 -37.44
C MET A 261 -30.43 4.04 -38.88
N PRO A 262 -30.71 5.17 -39.53
CA PRO A 262 -31.21 5.20 -40.90
C PRO A 262 -30.12 4.79 -41.92
N ILE A 263 -28.85 5.06 -41.59
CA ILE A 263 -27.69 4.76 -42.42
C ILE A 263 -26.66 4.04 -41.53
N ALA A 264 -25.95 3.05 -42.09
CA ALA A 264 -24.86 2.39 -41.41
C ALA A 264 -23.62 3.31 -41.35
N PRO A 265 -23.16 3.74 -40.16
CA PRO A 265 -21.91 4.47 -40.02
C PRO A 265 -20.71 3.59 -40.31
N THR A 266 -19.60 4.19 -40.78
CA THR A 266 -18.34 3.51 -41.12
C THR A 266 -17.22 3.81 -40.13
N SER A 267 -17.30 4.96 -39.44
CA SER A 267 -16.31 5.38 -38.45
C SER A 267 -16.98 6.08 -37.27
N TYR A 268 -16.28 6.14 -36.13
CA TYR A 268 -16.78 6.81 -34.93
C TYR A 268 -15.67 7.46 -34.12
N ARG A 269 -16.01 8.45 -33.29
CA ARG A 269 -15.15 8.97 -32.23
C ARG A 269 -15.98 9.38 -31.02
N GLU A 270 -15.45 9.31 -29.80
CA GLU A 270 -16.16 9.86 -28.64
C GLU A 270 -16.12 11.39 -28.69
N ARG A 271 -17.30 12.01 -28.70
CA ARG A 271 -17.46 13.47 -28.61
C ARG A 271 -18.54 13.80 -27.59
N PRO A 272 -18.20 14.40 -26.44
CA PRO A 272 -19.19 14.86 -25.49
C PRO A 272 -19.98 16.05 -26.06
N LEU A 273 -21.31 15.94 -26.16
CA LEU A 273 -22.15 17.01 -26.68
C LEU A 273 -22.51 18.07 -25.63
N SER A 274 -22.71 17.59 -24.40
CA SER A 274 -23.13 18.36 -23.23
C SER A 274 -22.44 17.70 -22.04
N TYR A 275 -21.49 18.41 -21.44
CA TYR A 275 -20.70 17.89 -20.32
C TYR A 275 -21.57 17.49 -19.14
N LYS A 276 -22.61 18.27 -18.84
CA LYS A 276 -23.59 18.01 -17.78
C LYS A 276 -24.56 16.85 -18.05
N GLU A 277 -24.77 16.47 -19.31
CA GLU A 277 -25.74 15.42 -19.65
C GLU A 277 -25.08 14.11 -20.05
N HIS A 278 -23.84 14.19 -20.54
CA HIS A 278 -23.05 13.09 -21.12
C HIS A 278 -21.68 12.93 -20.44
N GLY A 279 -21.50 13.56 -19.29
CA GLY A 279 -20.34 13.39 -18.44
C GLY A 279 -20.41 12.10 -17.64
N ALA A 280 -19.28 11.77 -17.01
CA ALA A 280 -19.13 10.53 -16.28
C ALA A 280 -19.46 10.75 -14.81
N ASP A 281 -20.55 10.13 -14.32
CA ASP A 281 -20.90 10.25 -12.91
C ASP A 281 -19.91 9.46 -12.03
N ASN A 282 -19.66 8.18 -12.39
CA ASN A 282 -19.03 7.23 -11.48
C ASN A 282 -17.86 6.51 -12.17
N TYR A 283 -16.65 6.72 -11.65
CA TYR A 283 -15.48 5.86 -11.90
C TYR A 283 -15.16 5.10 -10.63
N MET A 284 -15.67 3.86 -10.54
CA MET A 284 -15.51 3.03 -9.35
C MET A 284 -15.40 1.55 -9.70
N PHE A 285 -14.79 0.80 -8.78
CA PHE A 285 -14.89 -0.65 -8.78
C PHE A 285 -15.08 -1.21 -7.39
N MET A 286 -15.63 -2.41 -7.35
CA MET A 286 -15.78 -3.17 -6.13
C MET A 286 -15.62 -4.65 -6.40
N LEU A 287 -14.72 -5.29 -5.66
CA LEU A 287 -14.47 -6.72 -5.75
C LEU A 287 -15.03 -7.43 -4.52
N LYS A 288 -15.78 -8.49 -4.76
CA LYS A 288 -16.35 -9.34 -3.71
C LYS A 288 -16.03 -10.80 -3.95
N TYR A 289 -15.80 -11.54 -2.87
CA TYR A 289 -15.68 -12.99 -2.89
C TYR A 289 -17.07 -13.61 -2.78
N LEU A 290 -17.46 -14.49 -3.71
CA LEU A 290 -18.78 -15.11 -3.65
C LEU A 290 -18.77 -16.27 -2.67
N GLN A 291 -19.57 -16.19 -1.61
CA GLN A 291 -19.50 -17.20 -0.56
C GLN A 291 -20.09 -18.54 -0.99
N ASN A 292 -21.26 -18.56 -1.63
CA ASN A 292 -21.92 -19.80 -2.08
C ASN A 292 -22.87 -19.63 -3.29
N ASN A 293 -23.02 -18.42 -3.85
CA ASN A 293 -23.96 -18.20 -4.96
C ASN A 293 -23.22 -18.17 -6.31
N PRO A 294 -23.30 -19.22 -7.14
CA PRO A 294 -22.68 -19.22 -8.46
C PRO A 294 -23.34 -18.24 -9.44
N ASN A 295 -24.58 -17.81 -9.18
CA ASN A 295 -25.39 -16.93 -10.03
C ASN A 295 -25.84 -15.69 -9.24
N PRO A 296 -24.90 -14.76 -8.91
CA PRO A 296 -25.21 -13.58 -8.12
C PRO A 296 -26.21 -12.67 -8.82
N THR A 297 -27.22 -12.23 -8.08
CA THR A 297 -28.07 -11.07 -8.40
C THR A 297 -27.49 -9.82 -7.75
N ILE A 298 -27.95 -8.62 -8.14
CA ILE A 298 -27.63 -7.37 -7.44
C ILE A 298 -27.92 -7.50 -5.94
N ALA A 299 -29.07 -8.06 -5.56
CA ALA A 299 -29.46 -8.21 -4.16
C ALA A 299 -28.49 -9.11 -3.38
N SER A 300 -28.04 -10.22 -3.96
CA SER A 300 -27.02 -11.06 -3.31
C SER A 300 -25.66 -10.36 -3.28
N PHE A 301 -25.26 -9.68 -4.36
CA PHE A 301 -23.99 -8.95 -4.43
C PHE A 301 -23.88 -7.91 -3.32
N ARG A 302 -24.93 -7.13 -3.07
CA ARG A 302 -25.00 -6.14 -1.98
C ARG A 302 -24.67 -6.71 -0.61
N ASN A 303 -25.03 -7.97 -0.39
CA ASN A 303 -24.87 -8.68 0.88
C ASN A 303 -23.58 -9.50 0.96
N GLU A 304 -22.78 -9.57 -0.10
CA GLU A 304 -21.44 -10.17 -0.02
C GLU A 304 -20.46 -9.18 0.63
N PRO A 305 -19.49 -9.66 1.43
CA PRO A 305 -18.42 -8.83 1.99
C PRO A 305 -17.57 -8.18 0.88
N ALA A 306 -17.30 -6.88 1.00
CA ALA A 306 -16.46 -6.15 0.05
C ALA A 306 -14.97 -6.30 0.37
N LEU A 307 -14.19 -6.92 -0.52
CA LEU A 307 -12.73 -7.07 -0.35
C LEU A 307 -11.99 -5.75 -0.58
N VAL A 308 -12.44 -5.02 -1.60
CA VAL A 308 -11.93 -3.71 -1.96
C VAL A 308 -13.03 -2.91 -2.63
N TYR A 309 -13.06 -1.62 -2.30
CA TYR A 309 -13.80 -0.59 -2.99
C TYR A 309 -12.84 0.49 -3.44
N ALA A 310 -12.97 0.94 -4.68
CA ALA A 310 -12.32 2.14 -5.13
C ALA A 310 -13.28 3.12 -5.78
N SER A 311 -13.11 4.39 -5.42
CA SER A 311 -13.58 5.55 -6.18
C SER A 311 -12.37 6.24 -6.79
N VAL A 312 -12.17 6.06 -8.10
CA VAL A 312 -11.14 6.75 -8.90
C VAL A 312 -11.75 7.97 -9.59
N SER A 313 -12.72 8.57 -8.91
CA SER A 313 -13.45 9.76 -9.30
C SER A 313 -12.97 10.94 -8.46
N LEU A 314 -12.71 12.06 -9.13
CA LEU A 314 -12.49 13.37 -8.52
C LEU A 314 -13.67 13.75 -7.61
N GLN A 315 -14.89 13.34 -7.99
CA GLN A 315 -16.16 13.77 -7.39
C GLN A 315 -16.83 12.71 -6.49
N ALA A 316 -16.16 11.60 -6.17
CA ALA A 316 -16.71 10.48 -5.40
C ALA A 316 -17.98 9.84 -5.99
N GLY A 317 -18.20 9.92 -7.30
CA GLY A 317 -19.47 9.50 -7.92
C GLY A 317 -20.57 10.56 -7.90
N GLY A 318 -20.22 11.81 -7.60
CA GLY A 318 -21.14 12.90 -7.27
C GLY A 318 -21.37 13.94 -8.37
N GLY A 319 -21.08 13.65 -9.63
CA GLY A 319 -21.42 14.55 -10.72
C GLY A 319 -20.64 14.27 -11.99
N ASP A 320 -20.96 15.05 -13.01
CA ASP A 320 -20.49 14.84 -14.37
C ASP A 320 -19.00 15.19 -14.51
N GLU A 321 -18.13 14.22 -14.31
CA GLU A 321 -16.71 14.41 -14.62
C GLU A 321 -16.52 14.62 -16.12
N PHE A 322 -15.59 15.51 -16.47
CA PHE A 322 -15.20 15.77 -17.85
C PHE A 322 -14.82 14.45 -18.55
N PRO A 323 -15.59 14.03 -19.56
CA PRO A 323 -15.22 12.90 -20.39
C PRO A 323 -14.02 13.27 -21.26
N LEU A 324 -13.29 12.25 -21.69
CA LEU A 324 -12.20 12.42 -22.65
C LEU A 324 -12.79 12.58 -24.06
N GLU A 325 -12.64 13.76 -24.67
CA GLU A 325 -12.97 13.96 -26.08
C GLU A 325 -11.85 13.38 -26.96
N TRP A 326 -12.22 12.59 -27.97
CA TRP A 326 -11.26 12.10 -28.95
C TRP A 326 -10.84 13.26 -29.89
N PRO A 327 -9.53 13.45 -30.14
CA PRO A 327 -9.04 14.50 -31.02
C PRO A 327 -9.72 14.45 -32.39
N THR A 328 -10.05 15.61 -32.95
CA THR A 328 -10.58 15.71 -34.31
C THR A 328 -9.64 15.03 -35.31
N GLY A 329 -10.20 14.17 -36.18
CA GLY A 329 -9.43 13.36 -37.13
C GLY A 329 -8.93 12.02 -36.58
N THR A 330 -9.16 11.72 -35.29
CA THR A 330 -8.97 10.39 -34.71
C THR A 330 -10.31 9.66 -34.69
N GLU A 331 -10.44 8.59 -35.47
CA GLU A 331 -11.67 7.82 -35.56
C GLU A 331 -11.37 6.31 -35.49
N GLY A 332 -12.24 5.58 -34.78
CA GLY A 332 -12.31 4.12 -34.81
C GLY A 332 -13.21 3.65 -35.95
N ILE A 333 -13.08 2.37 -36.31
CA ILE A 333 -13.89 1.75 -37.36
C ILE A 333 -15.22 1.26 -36.77
N VAL A 334 -16.31 1.46 -37.51
CA VAL A 334 -17.57 0.75 -37.25
C VAL A 334 -17.65 -0.46 -38.17
N HIS A 335 -17.55 -1.65 -37.60
CA HIS A 335 -17.53 -2.91 -38.35
C HIS A 335 -18.91 -3.24 -38.95
N GLN A 336 -18.96 -3.53 -40.24
CA GLN A 336 -20.20 -3.91 -40.93
C GLN A 336 -20.42 -5.41 -40.84
N LEU A 337 -21.51 -5.79 -40.21
CA LEU A 337 -21.94 -7.17 -40.03
C LEU A 337 -23.12 -7.48 -40.96
N THR A 338 -23.25 -8.73 -41.38
CA THR A 338 -24.27 -9.19 -42.31
C THR A 338 -25.64 -9.43 -41.66
N GLY A 339 -25.68 -9.59 -40.33
CA GLY A 339 -26.91 -9.81 -39.58
C GLY A 339 -26.69 -9.94 -38.07
N PRO A 340 -27.77 -10.15 -37.28
CA PRO A 340 -27.69 -10.20 -35.82
C PRO A 340 -26.84 -11.36 -35.28
N GLY A 341 -26.69 -12.46 -36.03
CA GLY A 341 -25.87 -13.62 -35.65
C GLY A 341 -24.40 -13.52 -36.05
N ASP A 342 -24.01 -12.45 -36.75
CA ASP A 342 -22.65 -12.23 -37.25
C ASP A 342 -21.78 -11.51 -36.19
N HIS A 343 -20.45 -11.52 -36.36
CA HIS A 343 -19.51 -10.98 -35.38
C HIS A 343 -18.26 -10.35 -36.00
N ILE A 344 -17.53 -9.57 -35.20
CA ILE A 344 -16.21 -9.06 -35.55
C ILE A 344 -15.23 -10.23 -35.48
N ASP A 345 -14.51 -10.49 -36.58
CA ASP A 345 -13.49 -11.53 -36.66
C ASP A 345 -12.16 -11.12 -36.02
N ALA A 346 -11.34 -12.12 -35.70
CA ALA A 346 -9.99 -11.92 -35.17
C ALA A 346 -9.14 -11.04 -36.11
N GLY A 347 -8.21 -10.30 -35.53
CA GLY A 347 -7.36 -9.33 -36.25
C GLY A 347 -7.95 -7.91 -36.37
N ASN A 348 -9.11 -7.66 -35.75
CA ASN A 348 -9.75 -6.34 -35.69
C ASN A 348 -9.73 -5.76 -34.27
N PRO A 349 -8.55 -5.41 -33.71
CA PRO A 349 -8.45 -4.97 -32.32
C PRO A 349 -9.21 -3.65 -32.06
N PRO A 350 -9.67 -3.42 -30.82
CA PRO A 350 -10.30 -2.17 -30.48
C PRO A 350 -9.32 -1.00 -30.50
N HIS A 351 -9.82 0.17 -30.90
CA HIS A 351 -9.03 1.39 -30.99
C HIS A 351 -8.48 1.80 -29.59
N PRO A 352 -7.24 2.28 -29.44
CA PRO A 352 -6.66 2.60 -28.13
C PRO A 352 -7.47 3.62 -27.31
N PHE A 353 -8.14 4.56 -27.99
CA PHE A 353 -8.99 5.55 -27.33
C PHE A 353 -10.31 4.98 -26.77
N SER A 354 -10.66 3.74 -27.11
CA SER A 354 -11.82 3.04 -26.54
C SER A 354 -11.52 2.43 -25.17
N ARG A 355 -10.24 2.39 -24.75
CA ARG A 355 -9.84 1.91 -23.43
C ARG A 355 -10.36 2.87 -22.37
N ASP A 356 -11.14 2.36 -21.44
CA ASP A 356 -11.64 3.11 -20.29
C ASP A 356 -11.57 2.26 -19.01
N GLY A 357 -11.35 2.92 -17.88
CA GLY A 357 -11.07 2.30 -16.59
C GLY A 357 -9.84 2.87 -15.93
N PHE A 358 -9.19 2.06 -15.10
CA PHE A 358 -8.07 2.52 -14.28
C PHE A 358 -7.11 1.36 -13.96
N ARG A 359 -5.90 1.74 -13.56
CA ARG A 359 -4.84 0.83 -13.14
C ARG A 359 -3.99 1.45 -12.04
N VAL A 360 -3.24 0.61 -11.35
CA VAL A 360 -2.10 1.07 -10.53
C VAL A 360 -1.14 1.81 -11.46
N ARG A 361 -0.69 3.00 -11.03
CA ARG A 361 0.28 3.79 -11.79
C ARG A 361 1.54 2.99 -12.07
N TRP A 362 2.07 3.14 -13.27
CA TRP A 362 3.31 2.47 -13.62
C TRP A 362 4.50 3.18 -12.97
N LEU A 363 5.60 2.45 -12.75
CA LEU A 363 6.84 3.05 -12.20
C LEU A 363 7.36 4.15 -13.13
N ASP A 364 7.23 3.90 -14.44
CA ASP A 364 7.41 4.88 -15.49
C ASP A 364 6.08 5.04 -16.23
N GLU A 365 5.42 6.17 -16.00
CA GLU A 365 4.08 6.42 -16.50
C GLU A 365 4.10 6.76 -17.99
N THR A 366 3.01 6.46 -18.71
CA THR A 366 2.90 6.66 -20.16
C THR A 366 3.16 8.11 -20.55
N ALA A 367 3.72 8.30 -21.76
CA ALA A 367 3.99 9.65 -22.27
C ALA A 367 2.70 10.49 -22.37
N SER A 368 1.57 9.86 -22.70
CA SER A 368 0.26 10.51 -22.77
C SER A 368 -0.22 11.01 -21.41
N ASN A 369 -0.09 10.23 -20.33
CA ASN A 369 -0.46 10.67 -18.98
C ASN A 369 0.45 11.80 -18.49
N LYS A 370 1.76 11.68 -18.73
CA LYS A 370 2.73 12.74 -18.42
C LYS A 370 2.44 14.05 -19.16
N GLY A 371 1.82 13.99 -20.34
CA GLY A 371 1.46 15.16 -21.14
C GLY A 371 0.19 15.90 -20.71
N VAL A 372 -0.66 15.32 -19.85
CA VAL A 372 -1.92 15.95 -19.41
C VAL A 372 -1.66 17.18 -18.54
N ASN A 373 -0.63 17.13 -17.69
CA ASN A 373 -0.20 18.21 -16.79
C ASN A 373 1.25 17.97 -16.31
N ASN A 374 1.65 18.52 -15.16
CA ASN A 374 3.01 18.33 -14.64
C ASN A 374 3.27 16.85 -14.25
N GLU A 375 4.27 16.23 -14.87
CA GLU A 375 4.64 14.81 -14.67
C GLU A 375 5.03 14.46 -13.22
N LEU A 376 5.46 15.42 -12.40
CA LEU A 376 5.84 15.20 -11.00
C LEU A 376 4.67 14.62 -10.19
N PHE A 377 3.43 14.91 -10.58
CA PHE A 377 2.24 14.43 -9.88
C PHE A 377 2.03 12.93 -10.06
N LEU A 378 2.66 12.34 -11.09
CA LEU A 378 2.59 10.92 -11.41
C LEU A 378 3.75 10.13 -10.77
N GLN A 379 4.80 10.82 -10.32
CA GLN A 379 5.95 10.22 -9.66
C GLN A 379 5.59 9.82 -8.22
N GLU A 380 5.09 8.60 -8.06
CA GLU A 380 4.68 8.01 -6.79
C GLU A 380 5.33 6.64 -6.61
N ALA A 381 5.72 6.27 -5.38
CA ALA A 381 6.23 4.94 -5.09
C ALA A 381 5.08 4.01 -4.63
N PRO A 382 4.61 3.04 -5.43
CA PRO A 382 3.41 2.25 -5.13
C PRO A 382 3.49 1.47 -3.81
N LEU A 383 4.69 1.04 -3.41
CA LEU A 383 4.92 0.33 -2.14
C LEU A 383 5.49 1.24 -1.04
N GLY A 384 6.16 2.33 -1.43
CA GLY A 384 6.83 3.25 -0.51
C GLY A 384 5.90 4.25 0.15
N ASN A 385 4.90 4.77 -0.57
CA ASN A 385 3.98 5.80 -0.07
C ASN A 385 2.51 5.35 -0.03
N TRP A 386 2.19 4.19 -0.60
CA TRP A 386 0.82 3.73 -0.78
C TRP A 386 0.64 2.28 -0.30
N ASN A 387 -0.59 1.94 0.10
CA ASN A 387 -1.00 0.64 0.60
C ASN A 387 -1.90 -0.02 -0.44
N LEU A 388 -1.29 -0.84 -1.30
CA LEU A 388 -2.01 -1.50 -2.38
C LEU A 388 -2.97 -2.61 -1.89
N ARG A 389 -2.85 -3.03 -0.62
CA ARG A 389 -3.72 -4.03 0.01
C ARG A 389 -4.98 -3.43 0.66
N ALA A 390 -5.11 -2.11 0.63
CA ALA A 390 -6.21 -1.37 1.26
C ALA A 390 -7.60 -1.84 0.79
N SER A 391 -8.58 -1.81 1.70
CA SER A 391 -9.99 -2.01 1.34
C SER A 391 -10.63 -0.74 0.76
N TYR A 392 -10.09 0.43 1.08
CA TYR A 392 -10.62 1.73 0.67
C TYR A 392 -9.61 2.51 -0.17
N ILE A 393 -9.94 2.67 -1.45
CA ILE A 393 -9.18 3.46 -2.41
C ILE A 393 -10.04 4.64 -2.83
N CYS A 394 -9.78 5.83 -2.30
CA CYS A 394 -10.43 7.04 -2.76
C CYS A 394 -9.49 8.23 -2.65
N ARG A 395 -9.86 9.33 -3.30
CA ARG A 395 -9.18 10.60 -3.11
C ARG A 395 -9.25 11.02 -1.64
N ASN A 396 -8.19 11.67 -1.17
CA ASN A 396 -8.17 12.34 0.12
C ASN A 396 -7.93 13.87 -0.04
N PRO A 397 -8.15 14.68 1.01
CA PRO A 397 -8.03 16.15 0.92
C PRO A 397 -6.64 16.70 0.57
N TYR A 398 -5.59 15.90 0.73
CA TYR A 398 -4.19 16.27 0.53
C TYR A 398 -3.59 15.71 -0.76
N ASP A 399 -4.35 14.93 -1.53
CA ASP A 399 -3.89 14.43 -2.81
C ASP A 399 -3.56 15.58 -3.77
N ASN A 400 -2.47 15.41 -4.51
CA ASN A 400 -2.19 16.25 -5.67
C ASN A 400 -3.20 15.95 -6.78
N LEU A 401 -3.72 17.01 -7.40
CA LEU A 401 -4.75 16.92 -8.42
C LEU A 401 -4.31 17.62 -9.70
N THR A 402 -4.87 17.18 -10.82
CA THR A 402 -4.79 17.87 -12.11
C THR A 402 -6.05 18.68 -12.36
N ASN A 403 -5.93 19.82 -13.04
CA ASN A 403 -7.07 20.63 -13.51
C ASN A 403 -7.57 20.21 -14.91
N ARG A 404 -6.98 19.18 -15.51
CA ARG A 404 -7.34 18.64 -16.83
C ARG A 404 -7.71 17.16 -16.74
N ALA A 405 -8.71 16.78 -17.52
CA ALA A 405 -9.10 15.39 -17.69
C ALA A 405 -8.07 14.63 -18.58
N PRO A 406 -7.89 13.30 -18.37
CA PRO A 406 -8.46 12.54 -17.26
C PRO A 406 -7.84 12.98 -15.93
N TYR A 407 -8.67 13.20 -14.92
CA TYR A 407 -8.18 13.62 -13.62
C TYR A 407 -7.47 12.47 -12.92
N PHE A 408 -6.33 12.77 -12.30
CA PHE A 408 -5.49 11.84 -11.54
C PHE A 408 -5.32 12.32 -10.11
N HIS A 409 -5.34 11.36 -9.19
CA HIS A 409 -5.06 11.48 -7.77
C HIS A 409 -4.62 10.10 -7.26
N GLY A 410 -4.16 9.98 -6.02
CA GLY A 410 -3.84 8.67 -5.44
C GLY A 410 -2.80 7.85 -6.22
N ILE A 411 -2.84 6.52 -6.07
CA ILE A 411 -1.98 5.57 -6.80
C ILE A 411 -2.67 4.86 -7.96
N TYR A 412 -3.98 5.01 -8.09
CA TYR A 412 -4.75 4.51 -9.24
C TYR A 412 -5.00 5.65 -10.20
N THR A 413 -4.75 5.41 -11.49
CA THR A 413 -4.89 6.41 -12.54
C THR A 413 -5.84 5.92 -13.60
N ARG A 414 -6.61 6.85 -14.17
CA ARG A 414 -7.24 6.65 -15.48
C ARG A 414 -6.16 6.75 -16.57
N ASP A 415 -6.48 6.20 -17.72
CA ASP A 415 -5.58 6.22 -18.86
C ASP A 415 -5.92 7.39 -19.80
N ASN A 416 -4.92 8.21 -20.14
CA ASN A 416 -4.95 9.03 -21.33
C ASN A 416 -4.46 8.16 -22.51
N PRO A 417 -5.23 8.00 -23.59
CA PRO A 417 -4.91 7.09 -24.68
C PRO A 417 -3.52 7.31 -25.28
N SER A 418 -2.86 6.20 -25.60
CA SER A 418 -1.58 6.15 -26.29
C SER A 418 -1.37 4.79 -26.93
N ASP A 419 -0.40 4.70 -27.85
CA ASP A 419 0.03 3.43 -28.42
C ASP A 419 0.52 2.46 -27.34
N GLU A 420 1.12 2.96 -26.26
CA GLU A 420 1.58 2.16 -25.12
C GLU A 420 0.46 1.39 -24.42
N LEU A 421 -0.77 1.87 -24.56
CA LEU A 421 -1.99 1.29 -24.00
C LEU A 421 -2.87 0.63 -25.08
N SER A 422 -2.37 0.50 -26.31
CA SER A 422 -3.05 -0.22 -27.38
C SER A 422 -3.27 -1.69 -27.00
N TRP A 423 -4.26 -2.29 -27.66
CA TRP A 423 -4.62 -3.70 -27.48
C TRP A 423 -3.40 -4.63 -27.59
N ASP A 424 -2.61 -4.44 -28.65
CA ASP A 424 -1.45 -5.29 -28.94
C ASP A 424 -0.29 -5.07 -27.96
N ASN A 425 -0.02 -3.81 -27.57
CA ASN A 425 1.06 -3.51 -26.63
C ASN A 425 0.76 -3.94 -25.19
N LEU A 426 -0.51 -4.15 -24.85
CA LEU A 426 -0.93 -4.68 -23.56
C LEU A 426 -1.23 -6.18 -23.59
N ASN A 427 -0.85 -6.89 -24.65
CA ASN A 427 -1.02 -8.33 -24.72
C ASN A 427 -0.30 -9.02 -23.54
N PRO A 428 -1.00 -9.87 -22.74
CA PRO A 428 -0.39 -10.58 -21.63
C PRO A 428 0.60 -11.64 -22.08
N VAL A 429 1.40 -12.13 -21.12
CA VAL A 429 2.40 -13.17 -21.36
C VAL A 429 1.88 -14.50 -20.84
N LEU A 430 1.81 -15.53 -21.70
CA LEU A 430 1.42 -16.88 -21.31
C LEU A 430 2.51 -17.52 -20.45
N ARG A 431 2.18 -17.88 -19.20
CA ARG A 431 3.04 -18.63 -18.27
C ARG A 431 2.22 -19.72 -17.59
N ASN A 432 2.73 -20.95 -17.58
CA ASN A 432 2.08 -22.08 -16.90
C ASN A 432 0.59 -22.28 -17.26
N GLY A 433 0.20 -21.96 -18.49
CA GLY A 433 -1.19 -22.09 -18.95
C GLY A 433 -2.11 -20.93 -18.55
N PHE A 434 -1.55 -19.82 -18.04
CA PHE A 434 -2.28 -18.60 -17.67
C PHE A 434 -1.66 -17.35 -18.31
N GLN A 435 -2.51 -16.38 -18.62
CA GLN A 435 -2.13 -15.05 -19.10
C GLN A 435 -1.72 -14.18 -17.94
N THR A 436 -0.48 -13.71 -17.97
CA THR A 436 0.14 -12.98 -16.87
C THR A 436 0.56 -11.57 -17.26
N GLY A 437 0.61 -10.67 -16.27
CA GLY A 437 1.00 -9.28 -16.43
C GLY A 437 2.06 -8.84 -15.41
N PHE A 438 2.35 -7.54 -15.38
CA PHE A 438 3.24 -6.92 -14.39
C PHE A 438 2.46 -5.82 -13.64
N PRO A 439 2.45 -5.82 -12.30
CA PRO A 439 1.62 -4.89 -11.51
C PRO A 439 1.98 -3.40 -11.69
N PHE A 440 3.19 -3.08 -12.16
CA PHE A 440 3.71 -1.71 -12.19
C PHE A 440 4.17 -1.25 -13.59
N GLY A 441 3.67 -1.90 -14.65
CA GLY A 441 4.09 -1.61 -16.03
C GLY A 441 3.41 -2.52 -17.05
N LYS A 442 3.95 -2.55 -18.28
CA LYS A 442 3.49 -3.44 -19.35
C LYS A 442 3.75 -4.90 -19.03
N ALA A 443 2.92 -5.82 -19.54
CA ALA A 443 3.08 -7.25 -19.28
C ALA A 443 4.42 -7.81 -19.81
N ASN A 444 4.90 -7.30 -20.94
CA ASN A 444 6.17 -7.70 -21.55
C ASN A 444 7.41 -7.00 -20.94
N PHE A 445 7.28 -6.37 -19.77
CA PHE A 445 8.37 -5.69 -19.07
C PHE A 445 9.51 -6.63 -18.63
N GLY A 446 9.35 -7.95 -18.76
CA GLY A 446 10.41 -8.94 -18.45
C GLY A 446 10.53 -9.28 -16.97
N VAL A 447 9.45 -9.11 -16.22
CA VAL A 447 9.30 -9.55 -14.83
C VAL A 447 8.21 -10.61 -14.77
N ASP A 448 8.54 -11.74 -14.14
CA ASP A 448 7.63 -12.89 -14.06
C ASP A 448 6.79 -12.88 -12.78
N THR A 449 7.42 -12.57 -11.65
CA THR A 449 6.80 -12.56 -10.33
C THR A 449 7.24 -11.34 -9.53
N VAL A 450 6.39 -10.84 -8.64
CA VAL A 450 6.74 -9.80 -7.68
C VAL A 450 6.17 -10.18 -6.33
N VAL A 451 7.01 -10.76 -5.48
CA VAL A 451 6.63 -11.03 -4.08
C VAL A 451 6.98 -9.79 -3.25
N ALA A 452 5.96 -9.03 -2.85
CA ALA A 452 6.14 -7.84 -2.02
C ALA A 452 6.08 -8.16 -0.51
N PHE A 453 5.20 -9.08 -0.11
CA PHE A 453 4.94 -9.36 1.31
C PHE A 453 5.24 -10.82 1.66
N GLU A 454 5.95 -11.03 2.77
CA GLU A 454 6.24 -12.36 3.30
C GLU A 454 5.32 -12.71 4.45
N VAL A 455 4.58 -13.81 4.34
CA VAL A 455 3.80 -14.43 5.41
C VAL A 455 4.74 -15.30 6.25
N PRO A 456 4.71 -15.21 7.60
CA PRO A 456 5.59 -16.01 8.45
C PRO A 456 5.27 -17.50 8.34
N THR A 457 6.32 -18.31 8.38
CA THR A 457 6.26 -19.78 8.31
C THR A 457 6.71 -20.41 9.62
N ARG A 458 6.35 -21.67 9.86
CA ARG A 458 6.67 -22.42 11.08
C ARG A 458 8.17 -22.47 11.38
N GLU A 459 8.98 -22.54 10.33
CA GLU A 459 10.42 -22.71 10.45
C GLU A 459 11.15 -21.45 10.89
N VAL A 460 10.61 -20.26 10.57
CA VAL A 460 11.27 -18.98 10.89
C VAL A 460 10.49 -18.13 11.89
N GLY A 461 9.16 -18.17 11.85
CA GLY A 461 8.30 -17.34 12.68
C GLY A 461 8.54 -15.85 12.41
N ILE A 462 8.82 -15.09 13.47
CA ILE A 462 9.20 -13.68 13.38
C ILE A 462 10.64 -13.53 13.92
N PRO A 463 11.65 -13.39 13.04
CA PRO A 463 13.05 -13.38 13.44
C PRO A 463 13.51 -12.02 14.00
N SER A 464 12.83 -10.93 13.65
CA SER A 464 13.16 -9.57 14.12
C SER A 464 11.95 -8.64 14.01
N LEU A 465 11.99 -7.49 14.70
CA LEU A 465 10.97 -6.45 14.54
C LEU A 465 10.91 -5.93 13.10
N GLY A 466 12.04 -5.86 12.39
CA GLY A 466 12.10 -5.44 10.99
C GLY A 466 11.28 -6.35 10.05
N TYR A 467 11.12 -7.64 10.40
CA TYR A 467 10.27 -8.58 9.66
C TYR A 467 8.78 -8.18 9.67
N LEU A 468 8.31 -7.51 10.73
CA LEU A 468 6.89 -7.12 10.86
C LEU A 468 6.43 -6.11 9.81
N ARG A 469 7.33 -5.50 9.03
CA ARG A 469 6.99 -4.61 7.91
C ARG A 469 6.07 -5.24 6.87
N HIS A 470 6.01 -6.57 6.79
CA HIS A 470 5.11 -7.29 5.89
C HIS A 470 3.64 -7.20 6.31
N LEU A 471 3.37 -6.81 7.55
CA LEU A 471 2.03 -6.67 8.10
C LEU A 471 1.30 -5.44 7.53
N GLN A 472 0.01 -5.59 7.21
CA GLN A 472 -0.85 -4.47 6.84
C GLN A 472 -1.39 -3.80 8.10
N LEU A 473 -1.16 -2.49 8.25
CA LEU A 473 -1.57 -1.73 9.43
C LEU A 473 -2.73 -0.74 9.20
N SER A 474 -3.28 -0.68 7.99
CA SER A 474 -4.40 0.21 7.65
C SER A 474 -5.26 -0.36 6.54
N GLU A 475 -6.55 0.01 6.54
CA GLU A 475 -7.49 -0.29 5.46
C GLU A 475 -7.57 0.81 4.39
N TYR A 476 -6.81 1.90 4.54
CA TYR A 476 -6.78 3.03 3.60
C TYR A 476 -5.55 2.99 2.69
N VAL A 477 -5.74 3.42 1.43
CA VAL A 477 -4.70 3.35 0.38
C VAL A 477 -3.55 4.34 0.57
N TRP A 478 -3.79 5.48 1.24
CA TRP A 478 -2.83 6.60 1.33
C TRP A 478 -1.80 6.48 2.46
N HIS A 479 -1.81 5.36 3.19
CA HIS A 479 -0.71 4.99 4.07
C HIS A 479 0.28 4.08 3.34
N PRO A 480 1.57 4.02 3.74
CA PRO A 480 2.55 3.19 3.04
C PRO A 480 2.35 1.67 3.27
N SER A 481 2.76 0.85 2.30
CA SER A 481 2.69 -0.62 2.40
C SER A 481 3.66 -1.19 3.44
N TYR A 482 4.80 -0.53 3.65
CA TYR A 482 5.80 -0.88 4.67
C TYR A 482 5.98 0.27 5.65
N THR A 483 5.54 0.06 6.89
CA THR A 483 5.51 1.10 7.94
C THR A 483 6.52 0.85 9.04
N ILE A 484 6.70 -0.41 9.43
CA ILE A 484 7.62 -0.80 10.50
C ILE A 484 9.06 -0.78 9.97
N GLY A 485 9.92 -0.01 10.62
CA GLY A 485 11.32 0.17 10.24
C GLY A 485 11.55 1.15 9.09
N THR A 486 10.52 1.60 8.38
CA THR A 486 10.60 2.71 7.42
C THR A 486 10.54 4.04 8.15
N SER A 487 11.25 5.07 7.67
CA SER A 487 11.30 6.38 8.34
C SER A 487 11.13 7.58 7.42
N VAL A 488 10.89 7.36 6.12
CA VAL A 488 10.59 8.42 5.15
C VAL A 488 9.32 9.13 5.58
N ALA A 489 9.37 10.46 5.66
CA ALA A 489 8.23 11.30 6.01
C ALA A 489 7.05 11.07 5.05
N ASP A 490 5.83 11.06 5.59
CA ASP A 490 4.65 11.05 4.73
C ASP A 490 4.54 12.39 3.96
N PRO A 491 4.42 12.39 2.62
CA PRO A 491 4.30 13.62 1.83
C PRO A 491 3.12 14.53 2.19
N LYS A 492 2.15 14.04 2.95
CA LYS A 492 0.93 14.74 3.33
C LYS A 492 1.03 15.41 4.71
N VAL A 493 2.15 15.25 5.42
CA VAL A 493 2.37 15.81 6.77
C VAL A 493 3.60 16.73 6.80
N PRO A 494 3.61 17.76 7.65
CA PRO A 494 4.79 18.61 7.83
C PRO A 494 5.93 17.80 8.48
N THR A 495 7.18 18.17 8.20
CA THR A 495 8.33 17.53 8.85
C THR A 495 8.39 17.78 10.36
N THR A 496 7.70 18.79 10.86
CA THR A 496 7.61 19.15 12.30
C THR A 496 6.55 18.38 13.08
N GLY A 497 5.74 17.53 12.44
CA GLY A 497 4.66 16.79 13.10
C GLY A 497 4.36 15.46 12.43
N THR A 498 3.41 14.72 13.01
CA THR A 498 2.94 13.42 12.48
C THR A 498 1.54 13.48 11.92
N ILE A 499 0.83 14.59 12.12
CA ILE A 499 -0.47 14.86 11.51
C ILE A 499 -0.35 16.06 10.57
N PRO A 500 -1.14 16.13 9.49
CA PRO A 500 -1.15 17.28 8.62
C PRO A 500 -1.45 18.58 9.38
N THR A 501 -0.89 19.70 8.90
CA THR A 501 -1.46 21.01 9.23
C THR A 501 -2.88 21.07 8.66
N GLU A 502 -3.84 21.53 9.46
CA GLU A 502 -5.25 21.51 9.07
C GLU A 502 -5.46 22.30 7.77
N ILE A 503 -6.03 21.64 6.76
CA ILE A 503 -6.67 22.37 5.66
C ILE A 503 -7.84 23.15 6.29
N PRO A 504 -8.02 24.46 5.98
CA PRO A 504 -9.11 25.23 6.53
C PRO A 504 -10.46 24.51 6.39
N GLY A 505 -11.29 24.53 7.43
CA GLY A 505 -12.62 23.92 7.43
C GLY A 505 -12.79 22.77 8.42
N ASN A 506 -14.00 22.21 8.48
CA ASN A 506 -14.35 21.15 9.44
C ASN A 506 -13.80 19.77 9.02
N ASN A 507 -13.89 18.81 9.95
CA ASN A 507 -13.59 17.39 9.72
C ASN A 507 -12.18 17.15 9.15
N ARG A 508 -11.19 17.93 9.59
CA ARG A 508 -9.77 17.75 9.24
C ARG A 508 -9.52 17.68 7.73
N GLY A 509 -10.16 18.59 6.99
CA GLY A 509 -10.08 18.68 5.54
C GLY A 509 -11.11 17.83 4.77
N TRP A 510 -11.87 16.94 5.41
CA TRP A 510 -12.97 16.19 4.78
C TRP A 510 -14.26 17.02 4.67
N SER A 511 -14.11 18.30 4.31
CA SER A 511 -15.19 19.26 4.12
C SER A 511 -15.10 19.90 2.73
N SER A 512 -16.04 20.77 2.38
CA SER A 512 -16.02 21.47 1.09
C SER A 512 -14.71 22.24 0.85
N ALA A 513 -14.09 22.77 1.90
CA ALA A 513 -12.82 23.48 1.76
C ALA A 513 -11.64 22.57 1.32
N GLY A 514 -11.63 21.31 1.75
CA GLY A 514 -10.59 20.35 1.34
C GLY A 514 -10.94 19.55 0.09
N LEU A 515 -12.22 19.19 -0.11
CA LEU A 515 -12.65 18.28 -1.18
C LEU A 515 -13.45 18.97 -2.31
N GLY A 516 -13.81 20.24 -2.17
CA GLY A 516 -14.48 21.05 -3.19
C GLY A 516 -15.90 21.45 -2.81
N THR A 517 -16.92 20.76 -3.32
CA THR A 517 -18.32 21.09 -3.02
C THR A 517 -18.78 20.41 -1.72
N GLY A 518 -19.82 20.95 -1.07
CA GLY A 518 -20.41 20.30 0.11
C GLY A 518 -20.95 18.90 -0.18
N TYR A 519 -21.43 18.67 -1.41
CA TYR A 519 -21.94 17.37 -1.85
C TYR A 519 -20.82 16.33 -1.98
N TRP A 520 -19.72 16.66 -2.67
CA TRP A 520 -18.59 15.72 -2.81
C TRP A 520 -17.94 15.42 -1.47
N ALA A 521 -17.75 16.45 -0.64
CA ALA A 521 -17.21 16.27 0.71
C ALA A 521 -18.08 15.31 1.54
N GLN A 522 -19.40 15.36 1.38
CA GLN A 522 -20.31 14.41 2.02
C GLN A 522 -20.10 12.99 1.50
N LEU A 523 -20.04 12.78 0.17
CA LEU A 523 -19.82 11.45 -0.41
C LEU A 523 -18.49 10.82 0.02
N PHE A 524 -17.41 11.60 0.03
CA PHE A 524 -16.13 11.15 0.57
C PHE A 524 -16.19 10.85 2.07
N SER A 525 -16.85 11.71 2.86
CA SER A 525 -17.04 11.49 4.31
C SER A 525 -17.83 10.20 4.58
N ASP A 526 -18.83 9.92 3.77
CA ASP A 526 -19.61 8.69 3.80
C ASP A 526 -18.73 7.45 3.47
N ILE A 527 -17.85 7.52 2.45
CA ILE A 527 -16.90 6.44 2.11
C ILE A 527 -15.96 6.15 3.30
N VAL A 528 -15.56 7.17 4.05
CA VAL A 528 -14.72 7.03 5.24
C VAL A 528 -15.49 7.03 6.56
N PHE A 529 -16.81 6.79 6.51
CA PHE A 529 -17.69 6.56 7.67
C PHE A 529 -17.73 7.69 8.71
N TYR A 530 -17.52 8.93 8.30
CA TYR A 530 -17.45 10.11 9.19
C TYR A 530 -16.40 9.98 10.30
N LEU A 531 -15.47 9.02 10.20
CA LEU A 531 -14.33 8.92 11.10
C LEU A 531 -13.52 10.23 11.20
N PRO A 532 -13.43 11.08 10.15
CA PRO A 532 -12.80 12.40 10.25
C PRO A 532 -13.41 13.38 11.25
N GLU A 533 -14.61 13.13 11.80
CA GLU A 533 -15.18 13.95 12.87
C GLU A 533 -14.37 13.81 14.16
N LYS A 534 -13.83 12.62 14.45
CA LYS A 534 -13.07 12.32 15.68
C LYS A 534 -11.62 11.89 15.45
N ASN A 535 -11.26 11.45 14.24
CA ASN A 535 -9.93 10.95 13.92
C ASN A 535 -9.26 11.69 12.75
N HIS A 536 -7.93 11.85 12.78
CA HIS A 536 -7.11 12.10 11.60
C HIS A 536 -6.96 10.79 10.82
N LEU A 537 -7.47 10.76 9.58
CA LEU A 537 -7.27 9.61 8.69
C LEU A 537 -5.96 9.66 7.91
N ILE A 538 -5.26 10.80 7.96
CA ILE A 538 -3.98 11.04 7.31
C ILE A 538 -3.01 11.43 8.42
N PHE A 539 -1.93 10.66 8.53
CA PHE A 539 -0.89 10.86 9.51
C PHE A 539 0.34 10.03 9.11
N ASP A 540 1.48 10.32 9.72
CA ASP A 540 2.74 9.60 9.52
C ASP A 540 2.71 8.26 10.26
N MET A 541 2.08 7.26 9.63
CA MET A 541 1.93 5.93 10.23
C MET A 541 3.27 5.25 10.51
N SER A 542 4.29 5.49 9.67
CA SER A 542 5.63 4.96 9.89
C SER A 542 6.23 5.52 11.17
N TYR A 543 6.15 6.83 11.39
CA TYR A 543 6.63 7.45 12.62
C TYR A 543 5.92 6.90 13.86
N GLU A 544 4.59 6.94 13.88
CA GLU A 544 3.77 6.57 15.05
C GLU A 544 3.99 5.13 15.48
N VAL A 545 3.98 4.20 14.51
CA VAL A 545 4.17 2.78 14.78
C VAL A 545 5.58 2.50 15.29
N ASN A 546 6.60 3.09 14.65
CA ASN A 546 7.97 2.91 15.11
C ASN A 546 8.21 3.52 16.48
N HIS A 547 7.54 4.64 16.80
CA HIS A 547 7.64 5.32 18.09
C HIS A 547 7.28 4.37 19.23
N ASN A 548 6.19 3.61 19.07
CA ASN A 548 5.73 2.65 20.07
C ASN A 548 6.44 1.29 20.00
N LEU A 549 6.82 0.82 18.81
CA LEU A 549 7.39 -0.53 18.67
C LEU A 549 8.87 -0.63 19.01
N TRP A 550 9.71 0.29 18.53
CA TRP A 550 11.17 0.07 18.60
C TRP A 550 11.76 0.29 19.98
N SER A 551 11.11 1.06 20.86
CA SER A 551 11.64 1.36 22.20
C SER A 551 11.04 0.51 23.32
N ASP A 552 9.75 0.20 23.25
CA ASP A 552 9.01 -0.37 24.38
C ASP A 552 8.62 -1.83 24.19
N PHE A 553 8.87 -2.41 23.00
CA PHE A 553 8.45 -3.76 22.65
C PHE A 553 9.62 -4.66 22.26
N PHE A 554 9.50 -5.95 22.61
CA PHE A 554 10.52 -6.97 22.39
C PHE A 554 9.86 -8.30 22.01
N LEU A 555 10.53 -9.09 21.16
CA LEU A 555 10.09 -10.41 20.74
C LEU A 555 11.11 -11.47 21.17
N THR A 556 10.65 -12.50 21.89
CA THR A 556 11.49 -13.69 22.19
C THR A 556 11.76 -14.52 20.95
N GLY A 557 10.86 -14.45 19.95
CA GLY A 557 10.97 -15.15 18.67
C GLY A 557 10.83 -16.66 18.75
N GLY A 558 10.53 -17.23 19.93
CA GLY A 558 10.40 -18.68 20.15
C GLY A 558 8.95 -19.13 20.35
N THR A 559 8.66 -20.37 19.96
CA THR A 559 7.40 -21.06 20.31
C THR A 559 7.32 -21.33 21.82
N PRO A 560 6.12 -21.56 22.40
CA PRO A 560 5.98 -21.87 23.83
C PRO A 560 6.87 -23.02 24.31
N ASN A 561 7.06 -24.05 23.47
CA ASN A 561 7.95 -25.16 23.78
C ASN A 561 9.43 -24.77 23.76
N GLN A 562 9.86 -23.95 22.79
CA GLN A 562 11.23 -23.42 22.77
C GLN A 562 11.49 -22.53 24.00
N VAL A 563 10.52 -21.71 24.38
CA VAL A 563 10.60 -20.87 25.59
C VAL A 563 10.71 -21.73 26.85
N ALA A 564 9.90 -22.78 26.98
CA ALA A 564 9.97 -23.69 28.13
C ALA A 564 11.32 -24.44 28.20
N ASN A 565 11.85 -24.88 27.06
CA ASN A 565 13.18 -25.53 27.01
C ASN A 565 14.30 -24.55 27.34
N PHE A 566 14.23 -23.31 26.83
CA PHE A 566 15.17 -22.24 27.14
C PHE A 566 15.14 -21.86 28.63
N ALA A 567 13.95 -21.83 29.25
CA ALA A 567 13.79 -21.56 30.67
C ALA A 567 14.51 -22.60 31.55
N GLN A 568 14.61 -23.86 31.09
CA GLN A 568 15.27 -24.94 31.81
C GLN A 568 16.78 -25.02 31.55
N ASP A 569 17.20 -24.91 30.28
CA ASP A 569 18.61 -24.97 29.87
C ASP A 569 18.87 -24.00 28.71
N PRO A 570 19.13 -22.71 29.00
CA PRO A 570 19.30 -21.68 27.97
C PRO A 570 20.59 -21.86 27.14
N ILE A 571 21.55 -22.66 27.62
CA ILE A 571 22.81 -22.93 26.92
C ILE A 571 22.60 -23.99 25.85
N ARG A 572 21.91 -25.09 26.18
CA ARG A 572 21.64 -26.17 25.22
C ARG A 572 20.41 -25.91 24.36
N SER A 573 19.50 -25.06 24.81
CA SER A 573 18.25 -24.72 24.13
C SER A 573 18.12 -23.20 23.94
N PRO A 574 19.01 -22.55 23.18
CA PRO A 574 18.92 -21.11 22.95
C PRO A 574 17.62 -20.75 22.21
N LEU A 575 17.12 -19.53 22.45
CA LEU A 575 16.08 -18.93 21.62
C LEU A 575 16.63 -18.64 20.20
N ASN A 576 15.72 -18.34 19.27
CA ASN A 576 16.08 -18.03 17.88
C ASN A 576 17.12 -16.89 17.78
N ASN A 577 17.03 -15.89 18.65
CA ASN A 577 18.14 -14.96 18.87
C ASN A 577 19.11 -15.56 19.91
N GLY A 578 20.20 -16.15 19.41
CA GLY A 578 21.23 -16.80 20.23
C GLY A 578 22.02 -15.86 21.15
N ASN A 579 21.86 -14.54 21.01
CA ASN A 579 22.46 -13.56 21.92
C ASN A 579 21.59 -13.32 23.17
N LEU A 580 20.36 -13.83 23.20
CA LEU A 580 19.53 -13.72 24.39
C LEU A 580 20.05 -14.64 25.50
N ARG A 581 20.18 -14.06 26.70
CA ARG A 581 20.58 -14.77 27.92
C ARG A 581 19.48 -14.61 28.96
N LEU A 582 19.24 -15.67 29.72
CA LEU A 582 18.32 -15.62 30.84
C LEU A 582 18.92 -14.80 31.98
N TRP A 583 18.18 -13.81 32.46
CA TRP A 583 18.49 -13.12 33.71
C TRP A 583 17.97 -13.97 34.87
N ASP A 584 18.88 -14.49 35.69
CA ASP A 584 18.54 -15.32 36.83
C ASP A 584 17.90 -14.46 37.94
N ARG A 585 16.59 -14.66 38.11
CA ARG A 585 15.77 -14.09 39.17
C ARG A 585 14.98 -15.24 39.77
N ASN A 586 14.83 -15.26 41.09
CA ASN A 586 14.08 -16.30 41.80
C ASN A 586 12.73 -16.62 41.14
N GLY A 587 12.45 -17.90 40.89
CA GLY A 587 11.19 -18.43 40.34
C GLY A 587 11.26 -18.78 38.85
N ASP A 588 10.40 -19.71 38.42
CA ASP A 588 10.31 -20.19 37.03
C ASP A 588 10.04 -19.03 36.05
N PRO A 589 10.93 -18.77 35.06
CA PRO A 589 10.77 -17.68 34.11
C PRO A 589 9.77 -18.01 32.99
N THR A 590 9.29 -19.25 32.85
CA THR A 590 8.50 -19.72 31.70
C THR A 590 7.25 -18.86 31.45
N ASN A 591 6.50 -18.52 32.49
CA ASN A 591 5.30 -17.69 32.33
C ASN A 591 5.63 -16.26 31.91
N ASP A 592 6.67 -15.66 32.48
CA ASP A 592 7.09 -14.30 32.13
C ASP A 592 7.63 -14.26 30.69
N LEU A 593 8.36 -15.29 30.25
CA LEU A 593 8.90 -15.39 28.89
C LEU A 593 7.83 -15.64 27.82
N ASN A 594 6.70 -16.25 28.19
CA ASN A 594 5.54 -16.39 27.30
C ASN A 594 4.62 -15.16 27.31
N ASP A 595 4.85 -14.21 28.21
CA ASP A 595 4.08 -12.96 28.31
C ASP A 595 4.77 -11.86 27.50
N MET A 596 4.04 -11.29 26.53
CA MET A 596 4.51 -10.23 25.62
C MET A 596 5.10 -9.01 26.33
N PHE A 597 4.73 -8.76 27.58
CA PHE A 597 5.09 -7.56 28.32
C PHE A 597 6.04 -7.83 29.49
N ARG A 598 6.25 -9.11 29.87
CA ARG A 598 7.15 -9.49 30.97
C ARG A 598 8.44 -10.13 30.50
N ALA A 599 8.49 -10.68 29.29
CA ALA A 599 9.64 -11.43 28.78
C ALA A 599 10.96 -10.63 28.85
N ALA A 600 10.93 -9.35 28.49
CA ALA A 600 12.10 -8.48 28.53
C ALA A 600 12.68 -8.31 29.95
N GLY A 601 11.88 -8.47 31.01
CA GLY A 601 12.35 -8.43 32.39
C GLY A 601 13.14 -9.67 32.83
N ARG A 602 13.11 -10.75 32.02
CA ARG A 602 13.83 -12.01 32.24
C ARG A 602 15.00 -12.21 31.28
N LEU A 603 15.26 -11.27 30.38
CA LEU A 603 16.23 -11.45 29.30
C LEU A 603 17.28 -10.34 29.29
N MET A 604 18.51 -10.72 28.95
CA MET A 604 19.64 -9.83 28.64
C MET A 604 20.12 -10.12 27.22
N ILE A 605 20.78 -9.14 26.60
CA ILE A 605 21.41 -9.30 25.29
C ILE A 605 22.92 -9.34 25.48
N ASP A 606 23.51 -10.49 25.12
CA ASP A 606 24.96 -10.68 25.04
C ASP A 606 25.50 -9.98 23.79
N GLY A 607 26.44 -9.04 23.95
CA GLY A 607 27.01 -8.30 22.82
C GLY A 607 26.07 -7.29 22.15
N GLY A 608 25.11 -6.70 22.87
CA GLY A 608 24.27 -5.62 22.34
C GLY A 608 25.09 -4.42 21.83
N PHE A 609 24.70 -3.87 20.68
CA PHE A 609 25.39 -2.77 20.01
C PHE A 609 24.73 -1.43 20.29
N ASP A 610 25.46 -0.49 20.89
CA ASP A 610 24.95 0.85 21.16
C ASP A 610 24.92 1.71 19.89
N VAL A 611 23.73 2.14 19.47
CA VAL A 611 23.53 2.99 18.28
C VAL A 611 24.20 4.36 18.40
N HIS A 612 24.64 4.76 19.60
CA HIS A 612 25.43 5.97 19.83
C HIS A 612 26.90 5.83 19.42
N SER A 613 27.34 4.63 19.01
CA SER A 613 28.72 4.40 18.60
C SER A 613 29.12 5.33 17.45
N THR A 614 30.18 6.10 17.67
CA THR A 614 30.82 6.92 16.64
C THR A 614 32.03 6.23 16.00
N ASN A 615 32.24 4.94 16.28
CA ASN A 615 33.30 4.13 15.71
C ASN A 615 32.84 3.48 14.40
N LYS A 616 33.46 3.88 13.29
CA LYS A 616 33.16 3.35 11.95
C LYS A 616 33.39 1.83 11.86
N GLU A 617 34.51 1.34 12.38
CA GLU A 617 34.85 -0.09 12.30
C GLU A 617 33.88 -0.96 13.09
N ALA A 618 33.33 -0.44 14.19
CA ALA A 618 32.30 -1.13 14.95
C ALA A 618 31.00 -1.27 14.13
N TRP A 619 30.56 -0.20 13.45
CA TRP A 619 29.41 -0.24 12.54
C TRP A 619 29.65 -1.16 11.35
N LYS A 620 30.84 -1.12 10.76
CA LYS A 620 31.24 -2.00 9.66
C LYS A 620 31.15 -3.48 10.07
N ALA A 621 31.66 -3.83 11.25
CA ALA A 621 31.59 -5.19 11.78
C ALA A 621 30.13 -5.64 11.98
N LEU A 622 29.27 -4.79 12.54
CA LEU A 622 27.85 -5.10 12.73
C LEU A 622 27.12 -5.28 11.39
N LEU A 623 27.32 -4.36 10.44
CA LEU A 623 26.69 -4.41 9.13
C LEU A 623 27.11 -5.65 8.34
N ALA A 624 28.36 -6.12 8.51
CA ALA A 624 28.90 -7.29 7.82
C ALA A 624 28.59 -8.64 8.51
N THR A 625 27.69 -8.68 9.50
CA THR A 625 27.38 -9.90 10.28
C THR A 625 26.86 -11.08 9.46
N THR A 626 26.18 -10.81 8.33
CA THR A 626 25.67 -11.86 7.42
C THR A 626 26.62 -12.20 6.27
N ARG A 627 27.81 -11.60 6.25
CA ARG A 627 28.81 -11.85 5.21
C ARG A 627 29.24 -13.31 5.21
N ASP A 628 29.34 -13.90 4.02
CA ASP A 628 29.89 -15.24 3.81
C ASP A 628 29.16 -16.34 4.62
N THR A 629 27.89 -16.12 4.96
CA THR A 629 27.02 -17.10 5.65
C THR A 629 26.53 -18.22 4.73
N GLY A 630 26.89 -18.18 3.44
CA GLY A 630 26.34 -19.05 2.39
C GLY A 630 25.05 -18.51 1.76
N TYR A 631 24.54 -17.37 2.25
CA TYR A 631 23.44 -16.64 1.64
C TYR A 631 23.99 -15.54 0.74
N GLY A 632 23.68 -15.58 -0.56
CA GLY A 632 24.25 -14.68 -1.57
C GLY A 632 25.65 -15.08 -2.02
N SER A 633 26.31 -14.19 -2.75
CA SER A 633 27.63 -14.42 -3.36
C SER A 633 28.77 -14.30 -2.34
N PRO A 634 29.91 -14.99 -2.56
CA PRO A 634 31.11 -14.82 -1.74
C PRO A 634 31.56 -13.36 -1.67
N ASN A 635 32.09 -12.95 -0.51
CA ASN A 635 32.55 -11.60 -0.18
C ASN A 635 31.46 -10.51 -0.24
N ARG A 636 30.19 -10.90 -0.12
CA ARG A 636 29.06 -9.98 -0.08
C ARG A 636 28.26 -10.13 1.22
N THR A 637 27.58 -9.04 1.58
CA THR A 637 26.70 -8.99 2.75
C THR A 637 25.25 -8.83 2.28
N PRO A 638 24.41 -9.87 2.41
CA PRO A 638 23.03 -9.85 1.94
C PRO A 638 22.08 -9.10 2.87
N PHE A 639 21.15 -8.33 2.29
CA PHE A 639 20.04 -7.65 2.97
C PHE A 639 18.70 -8.01 2.29
N PRO A 640 18.21 -9.24 2.49
CA PRO A 640 17.01 -9.72 1.82
C PRO A 640 15.74 -9.15 2.44
N ARG A 641 14.79 -8.74 1.58
CA ARG A 641 13.48 -8.27 2.06
C ARG A 641 12.60 -9.40 2.55
N THR A 642 12.40 -10.34 1.63
CA THR A 642 11.82 -11.65 1.88
C THR A 642 12.97 -12.60 2.16
N LEU A 643 12.84 -13.47 3.15
CA LEU A 643 13.91 -14.39 3.54
C LEU A 643 14.20 -15.42 2.45
N PHE A 644 13.20 -15.71 1.61
CA PHE A 644 13.27 -16.64 0.48
C PHE A 644 12.91 -15.95 -0.83
N PRO A 645 13.79 -15.07 -1.35
CA PRO A 645 13.55 -14.37 -2.61
C PRO A 645 13.51 -15.37 -3.77
N GLN A 646 12.60 -15.15 -4.71
CA GLN A 646 12.46 -16.00 -5.91
C GLN A 646 13.49 -15.65 -6.99
N GLY A 647 13.98 -14.42 -6.98
CA GLY A 647 14.95 -13.89 -7.93
C GLY A 647 16.39 -13.97 -7.47
N GLN A 648 17.27 -13.50 -8.35
CA GLN A 648 18.71 -13.52 -8.13
C GLN A 648 19.18 -12.34 -7.29
N GLU A 649 20.32 -12.51 -6.65
CA GLU A 649 21.05 -11.44 -5.97
C GLU A 649 21.40 -10.29 -6.92
N ASN A 650 21.21 -9.05 -6.46
CA ASN A 650 21.75 -7.85 -7.08
C ASN A 650 22.94 -7.35 -6.25
N ASP A 651 24.15 -7.58 -6.75
CA ASP A 651 25.42 -7.26 -6.09
C ASP A 651 26.12 -6.01 -6.69
N LYS A 652 25.66 -5.55 -7.86
CA LYS A 652 26.23 -4.39 -8.58
C LYS A 652 25.47 -3.09 -8.38
N ALA A 653 24.31 -3.14 -7.71
CA ALA A 653 23.39 -2.02 -7.61
C ALA A 653 22.98 -1.45 -8.98
N GLU A 654 23.07 -2.24 -10.04
CA GLU A 654 22.60 -1.90 -11.38
C GLU A 654 21.11 -2.24 -11.50
N TYR A 655 20.39 -1.46 -12.32
CA TYR A 655 19.02 -1.82 -12.66
C TYR A 655 19.02 -3.05 -13.58
N SER A 656 18.17 -4.02 -13.23
CA SER A 656 17.70 -5.08 -14.12
C SER A 656 16.28 -5.46 -13.70
N THR A 657 15.51 -6.14 -14.55
CA THR A 657 14.17 -6.60 -14.18
C THR A 657 14.19 -7.60 -13.01
N LYS A 658 15.34 -8.24 -12.73
CA LYS A 658 15.53 -9.14 -11.58
C LYS A 658 15.42 -8.43 -10.23
N VAL A 659 15.54 -7.10 -10.17
CA VAL A 659 15.34 -6.34 -8.92
C VAL A 659 13.92 -6.46 -8.37
N PHE A 660 12.95 -6.89 -9.18
CA PHE A 660 11.57 -7.09 -8.72
C PHE A 660 11.34 -8.48 -8.12
N THR A 661 12.26 -9.43 -8.33
CA THR A 661 12.15 -10.81 -7.84
C THR A 661 13.20 -11.15 -6.77
N GLY A 662 14.35 -10.47 -6.77
CA GLY A 662 15.52 -10.80 -5.96
C GLY A 662 15.73 -9.94 -4.70
N PHE A 663 17.00 -9.74 -4.34
CA PHE A 663 17.44 -8.99 -3.16
C PHE A 663 18.75 -8.24 -3.39
N ARG A 664 19.14 -7.34 -2.47
CA ARG A 664 20.38 -6.56 -2.55
C ARG A 664 21.46 -7.13 -1.61
N SER A 665 22.71 -7.21 -2.08
CA SER A 665 23.88 -7.51 -1.24
C SER A 665 25.01 -6.49 -1.39
N LEU A 666 25.48 -5.92 -0.30
CA LEU A 666 26.50 -4.87 -0.34
C LEU A 666 27.92 -5.45 -0.36
N GLY A 667 28.81 -4.81 -1.13
CA GLY A 667 30.25 -5.09 -1.08
C GLY A 667 30.99 -4.30 0.01
N ASP A 668 32.28 -4.55 0.15
CA ASP A 668 33.12 -3.94 1.21
C ASP A 668 33.13 -2.42 1.19
N GLN A 669 33.26 -1.81 0.01
CA GLN A 669 33.27 -0.36 -0.13
C GLN A 669 31.92 0.26 0.22
N GLU A 670 30.83 -0.43 -0.12
CA GLU A 670 29.46 0.02 0.17
C GLU A 670 29.17 -0.07 1.67
N ILE A 671 29.59 -1.16 2.32
CA ILE A 671 29.48 -1.32 3.77
C ILE A 671 30.33 -0.27 4.50
N ASP A 672 31.57 -0.02 4.04
CA ASP A 672 32.44 1.01 4.64
C ASP A 672 31.82 2.41 4.53
N SER A 673 31.30 2.74 3.35
CA SER A 673 30.63 4.01 3.07
C SER A 673 29.34 4.17 3.89
N LEU A 674 28.55 3.10 4.03
CA LEU A 674 27.34 3.08 4.84
C LEU A 674 27.67 3.25 6.32
N ALA A 675 28.68 2.55 6.84
CA ALA A 675 29.14 2.70 8.23
C ALA A 675 29.60 4.15 8.52
N GLU A 676 30.36 4.76 7.60
CA GLU A 676 30.77 6.15 7.72
C GLU A 676 29.57 7.12 7.71
N ALA A 677 28.60 6.90 6.81
CA ALA A 677 27.40 7.71 6.74
C ALA A 677 26.52 7.56 8.01
N ILE A 678 26.38 6.36 8.56
CA ILE A 678 25.67 6.15 9.83
C ILE A 678 26.38 6.92 10.96
N VAL A 679 27.71 6.86 11.06
CA VAL A 679 28.46 7.64 12.08
C VAL A 679 28.23 9.14 11.91
N ARG A 680 28.12 9.65 10.69
CA ARG A 680 27.78 11.07 10.44
C ARG A 680 26.38 11.40 10.96
N GLU A 681 25.37 10.58 10.65
CA GLU A 681 24.00 10.77 11.15
C GLU A 681 23.92 10.64 12.68
N VAL A 682 24.67 9.71 13.29
CA VAL A 682 24.78 9.60 14.75
C VAL A 682 25.34 10.88 15.34
N LYS A 683 26.42 11.45 14.79
CA LYS A 683 27.01 12.71 15.31
C LYS A 683 26.07 13.91 15.19
N VAL A 684 25.22 13.93 14.16
CA VAL A 684 24.25 15.02 13.94
C VAL A 684 23.03 14.90 14.85
N ARG A 685 22.57 13.66 15.11
CA ARG A 685 21.27 13.41 15.75
C ARG A 685 21.38 13.00 17.22
N ALA A 686 22.48 12.41 17.66
CA ALA A 686 22.62 11.91 19.02
C ALA A 686 22.62 13.05 20.06
N PRO A 687 22.22 12.79 21.32
CA PRO A 687 21.81 11.50 21.89
C PRO A 687 20.42 11.04 21.41
N PHE A 688 20.27 9.73 21.24
CA PHE A 688 18.99 9.04 21.01
C PHE A 688 18.44 8.54 22.34
N PHE A 689 17.19 8.89 22.67
CA PHE A 689 16.60 8.50 23.96
C PHE A 689 16.07 7.06 24.01
N GLY A 690 15.88 6.47 22.82
CA GLY A 690 15.40 5.11 22.58
C GLY A 690 15.69 4.70 21.14
N LEU A 691 15.51 3.43 20.81
CA LEU A 691 15.71 2.95 19.44
C LEU A 691 14.74 3.58 18.46
N SER A 692 13.51 3.90 18.90
CA SER A 692 12.56 4.61 18.05
C SER A 692 13.07 5.98 17.59
N ASP A 693 13.87 6.67 18.41
CA ASP A 693 14.47 7.97 18.06
C ASP A 693 15.62 7.84 17.04
N PHE A 694 16.31 6.70 17.03
CA PHE A 694 17.32 6.37 16.02
C PHE A 694 16.68 5.93 14.70
N VAL A 695 15.61 5.13 14.79
CA VAL A 695 14.89 4.58 13.63
C VAL A 695 14.06 5.66 12.93
N ASN A 696 13.38 6.53 13.66
CA ASN A 696 12.52 7.57 13.09
C ASN A 696 13.30 8.82 12.65
N ARG A 697 12.65 9.60 11.79
CA ARG A 697 13.03 10.99 11.51
C ARG A 697 12.83 11.88 12.74
N ARG A 698 13.53 13.02 12.79
CA ARG A 698 13.26 14.07 13.79
C ARG A 698 11.97 14.82 13.40
N LEU A 699 11.29 15.44 14.37
CA LEU A 699 10.17 16.32 14.09
C LEU A 699 10.67 17.77 14.04
N THR A 700 11.28 18.15 12.92
CA THR A 700 12.01 19.41 12.71
C THR A 700 11.96 19.82 11.23
N GLU A 701 12.29 21.08 10.92
CA GLU A 701 12.32 21.61 9.55
C GLU A 701 13.64 21.29 8.81
N ASP A 702 14.72 20.99 9.53
CA ASP A 702 16.01 20.67 8.94
C ASP A 702 16.01 19.29 8.24
N PRO A 703 17.07 18.93 7.48
CA PRO A 703 17.11 17.67 6.73
C PRO A 703 16.86 16.40 7.55
N THR A 704 17.13 16.41 8.86
CA THR A 704 16.85 15.26 9.74
C THR A 704 15.36 15.00 9.93
N GLY A 705 14.52 15.96 9.54
CA GLY A 705 13.07 15.86 9.52
C GLY A 705 12.48 15.03 8.37
N ARG A 706 13.28 14.63 7.38
CA ARG A 706 12.81 13.90 6.18
C ARG A 706 12.82 12.39 6.34
N ASN A 707 13.81 11.86 7.04
CA ASN A 707 14.01 10.43 7.23
C ASN A 707 14.89 10.14 8.46
N GLY A 708 14.87 8.90 8.93
CA GLY A 708 15.65 8.41 10.08
C GLY A 708 17.13 8.20 9.76
N ALA A 709 17.93 7.88 10.78
CA ALA A 709 19.39 7.87 10.67
C ALA A 709 19.92 6.88 9.60
N ILE A 710 19.38 5.67 9.52
CA ILE A 710 19.84 4.66 8.55
C ILE A 710 19.37 5.03 7.14
N GLU A 711 18.12 5.46 6.95
CA GLU A 711 17.63 5.84 5.61
C GLU A 711 18.40 7.05 5.07
N ALA A 712 18.66 8.06 5.90
CA ALA A 712 19.52 9.19 5.56
C ALA A 712 20.94 8.74 5.17
N ALA A 713 21.52 7.80 5.92
CA ALA A 713 22.83 7.24 5.62
C ALA A 713 22.83 6.47 4.29
N LEU A 714 21.77 5.71 3.98
CA LEU A 714 21.60 5.00 2.71
C LEU A 714 21.50 5.98 1.52
N GLU A 715 20.76 7.10 1.66
CA GLU A 715 20.68 8.14 0.63
C GLU A 715 22.04 8.77 0.33
N GLN A 716 22.87 8.96 1.36
CA GLN A 716 24.18 9.61 1.21
C GLN A 716 25.29 8.67 0.73
N SER A 717 25.27 7.40 1.15
CA SER A 717 26.35 6.44 0.89
C SER A 717 26.10 5.57 -0.34
N LEU A 718 24.83 5.31 -0.69
CA LEU A 718 24.44 4.46 -1.80
C LEU A 718 23.58 5.24 -2.80
N PRO A 719 24.14 6.23 -3.52
CA PRO A 719 23.38 7.07 -4.44
C PRO A 719 22.73 6.27 -5.58
N ASN A 720 23.37 5.17 -6.00
CA ASN A 720 22.89 4.27 -7.05
C ASN A 720 22.20 3.04 -6.45
N ARG A 721 20.97 3.18 -5.95
CA ARG A 721 20.16 2.01 -5.53
C ARG A 721 19.49 1.30 -6.72
N GLY A 722 20.20 1.19 -7.86
CA GLY A 722 19.77 0.65 -9.15
C GLY A 722 18.61 1.40 -9.81
N GLN A 723 17.48 1.44 -9.14
CA GLN A 723 16.23 1.99 -9.66
C GLN A 723 16.18 3.52 -9.59
N ASN A 724 17.04 4.17 -8.80
CA ASN A 724 17.12 5.64 -8.72
C ASN A 724 17.37 6.30 -10.08
N GLN A 725 18.19 5.66 -10.94
CA GLN A 725 18.50 6.19 -12.26
C GLN A 725 17.39 5.89 -13.28
N GLN A 726 16.80 4.68 -13.21
CA GLN A 726 15.80 4.22 -14.16
C GLN A 726 14.41 4.83 -13.89
N PHE A 727 14.06 5.01 -12.62
CA PHE A 727 12.75 5.50 -12.18
C PHE A 727 12.90 6.61 -11.14
N PRO A 728 13.55 7.75 -11.46
CA PRO A 728 13.79 8.82 -10.50
C PRO A 728 12.50 9.50 -10.07
N ILE A 729 12.44 9.89 -8.79
CA ILE A 729 11.51 10.93 -8.31
C ILE A 729 12.26 12.23 -8.23
N THR A 730 11.84 13.21 -9.03
CA THR A 730 12.45 14.53 -9.07
C THR A 730 12.09 15.33 -7.81
N LYS A 731 13.13 15.76 -7.08
CA LYS A 731 13.03 16.50 -5.82
C LYS A 731 12.94 18.00 -6.05
N GLN A 732 11.75 18.50 -6.35
CA GLN A 732 11.48 19.93 -6.48
C GLN A 732 10.08 20.28 -6.00
N SER A 733 9.89 21.53 -5.59
CA SER A 733 8.56 22.06 -5.27
C SER A 733 7.63 21.94 -6.48
N LEU A 734 6.39 21.54 -6.24
CA LEU A 734 5.38 21.47 -7.28
C LEU A 734 5.00 22.90 -7.73
N PRO A 735 4.79 23.13 -9.04
CA PRO A 735 4.35 24.43 -9.51
C PRO A 735 2.92 24.72 -9.03
N ASN A 736 2.66 25.95 -8.61
CA ASN A 736 1.31 26.39 -8.25
C ASN A 736 0.36 26.22 -9.46
N GLN A 737 -0.64 25.35 -9.32
CA GLN A 737 -1.66 25.10 -10.35
C GLN A 737 -2.94 25.92 -10.15
N GLY A 738 -2.94 26.84 -9.17
CA GLY A 738 -4.12 27.59 -8.77
C GLY A 738 -5.19 26.67 -8.17
N GLY A 739 -6.45 27.09 -8.30
CA GLY A 739 -7.59 26.29 -7.87
C GLY A 739 -8.13 25.35 -8.94
N LEU A 740 -8.94 24.38 -8.53
CA LEU A 740 -9.66 23.51 -9.45
C LEU A 740 -10.75 24.30 -10.19
N VAL A 741 -10.70 24.30 -11.53
CA VAL A 741 -11.78 24.82 -12.39
C VAL A 741 -12.42 23.64 -13.12
N ALA A 742 -13.46 23.05 -12.52
CA ALA A 742 -14.32 22.06 -13.18
C ALA A 742 -15.78 22.54 -13.20
N GLU A 743 -16.63 22.01 -14.10
CA GLU A 743 -18.08 22.26 -14.03
C GLU A 743 -18.63 21.76 -12.68
N GLY A 744 -19.52 22.54 -12.04
CA GLY A 744 -20.05 22.24 -10.71
C GLY A 744 -19.55 23.14 -9.56
N ASN A 745 -18.80 24.21 -9.85
CA ASN A 745 -18.21 25.14 -8.86
C ASN A 745 -17.33 24.46 -7.78
N PRO A 746 -16.41 23.54 -8.12
CA PRO A 746 -15.42 23.09 -7.15
C PRO A 746 -14.53 24.26 -6.71
N ARG A 747 -14.21 24.30 -5.42
CA ARG A 747 -13.36 25.35 -4.83
C ARG A 747 -12.21 24.75 -4.04
N GLN A 748 -11.48 23.79 -4.62
CA GLN A 748 -10.19 23.43 -4.05
C GLN A 748 -9.19 24.52 -4.43
N SER A 749 -8.64 25.20 -3.41
CA SER A 749 -7.73 26.33 -3.58
C SER A 749 -6.29 25.94 -3.92
N ASP A 750 -5.88 24.71 -3.62
CA ASP A 750 -4.52 24.22 -3.79
C ASP A 750 -4.55 22.78 -4.28
N LEU A 751 -4.04 22.55 -5.48
CA LEU A 751 -3.97 21.23 -6.13
C LEU A 751 -2.65 20.48 -5.88
N THR A 752 -1.76 21.04 -5.05
CA THR A 752 -0.36 20.61 -4.90
C THR A 752 0.03 20.36 -3.44
N ARG A 753 -0.90 19.86 -2.63
CA ARG A 753 -0.77 19.74 -1.17
C ARG A 753 0.19 18.64 -0.70
N SER A 754 0.39 17.57 -1.47
CA SER A 754 1.36 16.53 -1.12
C SER A 754 2.76 16.95 -1.56
N ASP A 755 3.68 17.03 -0.61
CA ASP A 755 5.03 17.54 -0.82
C ASP A 755 5.92 16.55 -1.58
N GLN A 756 6.25 16.91 -2.81
CA GLN A 756 7.15 16.18 -3.69
C GLN A 756 8.56 15.98 -3.10
N LEU A 757 9.03 16.91 -2.26
CA LEU A 757 10.35 16.84 -1.64
C LEU A 757 10.45 15.70 -0.63
N LEU A 758 9.34 15.34 0.03
CA LEU A 758 9.29 14.32 1.09
C LEU A 758 9.12 12.87 0.58
N LYS A 759 8.83 12.68 -0.71
CA LYS A 759 8.76 11.35 -1.33
C LYS A 759 10.08 10.55 -1.17
N PRO A 760 10.18 9.26 -1.56
CA PRO A 760 11.47 8.62 -1.73
C PRO A 760 12.21 9.13 -2.98
N ALA A 761 13.43 8.63 -3.23
CA ALA A 761 14.25 8.99 -4.40
C ALA A 761 13.78 8.33 -5.72
N SER A 762 12.96 7.29 -5.67
CA SER A 762 12.54 6.50 -6.83
C SER A 762 11.10 6.00 -6.68
N THR A 763 10.36 5.91 -7.79
CA THR A 763 9.03 5.26 -7.82
C THR A 763 9.14 3.75 -7.56
N GLY A 764 10.33 3.16 -7.76
CA GLY A 764 10.66 1.78 -7.42
C GLY A 764 10.95 1.52 -5.94
N TYR A 765 10.90 2.54 -5.07
CA TYR A 765 11.12 2.38 -3.63
C TYR A 765 10.14 1.35 -3.04
N GLY A 766 10.68 0.38 -2.29
CA GLY A 766 9.90 -0.71 -1.69
C GLY A 766 9.73 -1.95 -2.58
N THR A 767 10.29 -1.98 -3.79
CA THR A 767 10.41 -3.22 -4.59
C THR A 767 11.53 -4.11 -4.02
N PRO A 768 11.45 -5.46 -4.13
CA PRO A 768 12.31 -6.38 -3.35
C PRO A 768 13.83 -6.11 -3.39
N GLY A 769 14.37 -5.75 -4.56
CA GLY A 769 15.78 -5.45 -4.75
C GLY A 769 16.19 -4.00 -4.45
N TYR A 770 15.26 -3.12 -4.07
CA TYR A 770 15.56 -1.76 -3.62
C TYR A 770 15.87 -1.77 -2.12
N ILE A 771 17.12 -1.53 -1.72
CA ILE A 771 17.50 -1.51 -0.30
C ILE A 771 16.94 -0.29 0.44
N THR A 772 16.32 -0.55 1.58
CA THR A 772 15.71 0.43 2.49
C THR A 772 16.20 0.22 3.92
N GLN A 773 15.99 1.21 4.79
CA GLN A 773 16.26 1.08 6.22
C GLN A 773 15.64 -0.17 6.85
N GLY A 774 14.42 -0.55 6.43
CA GLY A 774 13.75 -1.76 6.92
C GLY A 774 14.53 -3.05 6.61
N ASP A 775 15.25 -3.11 5.48
CA ASP A 775 16.07 -4.28 5.12
C ASP A 775 17.30 -4.40 6.03
N ILE A 776 17.94 -3.27 6.36
CA ILE A 776 19.05 -3.24 7.31
C ILE A 776 18.56 -3.66 8.70
N LEU A 777 17.47 -3.06 9.18
CA LEU A 777 16.89 -3.34 10.49
C LEU A 777 16.36 -4.77 10.63
N GLN A 778 15.94 -5.42 9.54
CA GLN A 778 15.57 -6.83 9.56
C GLN A 778 16.77 -7.71 9.97
N VAL A 779 17.98 -7.36 9.52
CA VAL A 779 19.21 -8.12 9.77
C VAL A 779 19.82 -7.78 11.13
N ILE A 780 20.05 -6.49 11.42
CA ILE A 780 20.83 -6.08 12.60
C ILE A 780 19.97 -5.62 13.79
N GLY A 781 18.67 -5.37 13.56
CA GLY A 781 17.82 -4.65 14.52
C GLY A 781 17.67 -5.33 15.88
N SER A 782 17.75 -6.67 15.94
CA SER A 782 17.68 -7.43 17.19
C SER A 782 18.92 -7.29 18.08
N GLY A 783 20.04 -6.81 17.52
CA GLY A 783 21.29 -6.54 18.24
C GLY A 783 21.47 -5.08 18.63
N LEU A 784 20.60 -4.17 18.21
CA LEU A 784 20.73 -2.74 18.50
C LEU A 784 20.20 -2.40 19.89
N SER A 785 20.83 -1.43 20.55
CA SER A 785 20.35 -0.80 21.77
C SER A 785 20.62 0.71 21.74
N ALA A 786 19.71 1.50 22.31
CA ALA A 786 19.95 2.92 22.58
C ALA A 786 20.50 3.19 23.99
N ARG A 787 20.73 2.13 24.77
CA ARG A 787 21.29 2.25 26.12
C ARG A 787 22.33 1.15 26.32
N SER A 788 23.54 1.56 26.65
CA SER A 788 24.54 0.64 27.19
C SER A 788 24.12 0.18 28.58
N ASP A 789 24.15 -1.13 28.82
CA ASP A 789 23.97 -1.71 30.16
C ASP A 789 25.30 -2.16 30.77
N THR A 790 26.41 -2.07 30.05
CA THR A 790 27.74 -2.43 30.55
C THR A 790 28.70 -1.27 30.32
N PHE A 791 29.38 -0.86 31.39
CA PHE A 791 30.23 0.32 31.41
C PHE A 791 31.62 -0.07 31.89
N LYS A 792 32.65 0.40 31.19
CA LYS A 792 34.03 0.37 31.67
C LYS A 792 34.36 1.72 32.29
N VAL A 793 34.50 1.74 33.61
CA VAL A 793 34.82 2.95 34.39
C VAL A 793 36.28 2.87 34.78
N ARG A 794 37.09 3.83 34.32
CA ARG A 794 38.46 4.03 34.79
C ARG A 794 38.49 5.19 35.77
N SER A 795 39.26 5.07 36.84
CA SER A 795 39.38 6.11 37.86
C SER A 795 40.83 6.28 38.30
N TYR A 796 41.18 7.52 38.62
CA TYR A 796 42.46 7.93 39.16
C TYR A 796 42.26 8.55 40.54
N GLY A 797 43.04 8.11 41.51
CA GLY A 797 43.09 8.68 42.85
C GLY A 797 44.49 9.16 43.20
N GLU A 798 44.59 10.30 43.87
CA GLU A 798 45.84 10.79 44.43
C GLU A 798 45.68 11.15 45.91
N SER A 799 46.73 10.87 46.68
CA SER A 799 46.85 11.31 48.07
C SER A 799 47.87 12.44 48.17
N ARG A 800 47.55 13.49 48.92
CA ARG A 800 48.39 14.68 49.12
C ARG A 800 48.78 14.80 50.59
N ASN A 801 50.00 15.25 50.85
CA ASN A 801 50.43 15.58 52.21
C ASN A 801 49.88 16.96 52.65
N ILE A 802 50.19 17.38 53.89
CA ILE A 802 49.75 18.67 54.46
C ILE A 802 50.21 19.91 53.66
N SER A 803 51.30 19.79 52.89
CA SER A 803 51.81 20.83 51.99
C SER A 803 51.22 20.76 50.57
N GLY A 804 50.24 19.89 50.32
CA GLY A 804 49.57 19.74 49.03
C GLY A 804 50.35 18.91 47.99
N LYS A 805 51.51 18.36 48.35
CA LYS A 805 52.34 17.51 47.48
C LYS A 805 51.72 16.13 47.35
N VAL A 806 51.52 15.65 46.13
CA VAL A 806 51.06 14.28 45.84
C VAL A 806 52.12 13.28 46.31
N VAL A 807 51.72 12.33 47.16
CA VAL A 807 52.58 11.30 47.76
C VAL A 807 52.24 9.89 47.26
N ALA A 808 51.05 9.67 46.72
CA ALA A 808 50.64 8.39 46.14
C ALA A 808 49.64 8.60 45.00
N ARG A 809 49.64 7.69 44.04
CA ARG A 809 48.72 7.62 42.90
C ARG A 809 48.22 6.20 42.73
N ALA A 810 46.95 6.04 42.37
CA ALA A 810 46.38 4.75 42.03
C ALA A 810 45.42 4.91 40.85
N TRP A 811 45.41 3.91 39.97
CA TRP A 811 44.47 3.81 38.86
C TRP A 811 43.74 2.49 38.94
N CYS A 812 42.44 2.49 38.68
CA CYS A 812 41.65 1.27 38.62
C CYS A 812 40.68 1.31 37.45
N GLU A 813 40.29 0.11 37.02
CA GLU A 813 39.27 -0.14 36.03
C GLU A 813 38.22 -1.06 36.65
N ALA A 814 36.97 -0.61 36.65
CA ALA A 814 35.81 -1.40 37.00
C ALA A 814 34.95 -1.60 35.75
N VAL A 815 34.47 -2.82 35.53
CA VAL A 815 33.35 -3.06 34.62
C VAL A 815 32.09 -3.17 35.47
N VAL A 816 31.11 -2.33 35.17
CA VAL A 816 29.87 -2.21 35.92
C VAL A 816 28.72 -2.51 34.96
N GLN A 817 27.81 -3.40 35.38
CA GLN A 817 26.66 -3.80 34.59
C GLN A 817 25.36 -3.36 35.27
N ARG A 818 24.49 -2.68 34.54
CA ARG A 818 23.11 -2.41 34.91
C ARG A 818 22.28 -3.67 34.72
N THR A 819 21.44 -3.98 35.70
CA THR A 819 20.58 -5.17 35.70
C THR A 819 19.12 -4.79 35.46
N PRO A 820 18.25 -5.74 35.07
CA PRO A 820 16.81 -5.51 35.01
C PRO A 820 16.20 -5.25 36.39
N GLU A 821 16.88 -5.48 37.50
CA GLU A 821 16.28 -5.30 38.83
C GLU A 821 16.19 -3.81 39.23
N PRO A 822 15.01 -3.30 39.61
CA PRO A 822 14.91 -1.99 40.23
C PRO A 822 15.63 -1.94 41.59
N VAL A 823 16.26 -0.82 41.92
CA VAL A 823 16.77 -0.60 43.30
C VAL A 823 15.60 -0.49 44.27
N ARG A 824 14.55 0.25 43.86
CA ARG A 824 13.27 0.35 44.57
C ARG A 824 12.15 -0.01 43.59
N PRO A 825 11.55 -1.21 43.69
CA PRO A 825 10.51 -1.63 42.76
C PRO A 825 9.19 -0.88 42.99
N ASP A 826 8.42 -0.67 41.92
CA ASP A 826 7.07 -0.16 41.98
C ASP A 826 6.11 -1.17 42.63
N GLN A 827 5.01 -0.69 43.21
CA GLN A 827 4.04 -1.55 43.93
C GLN A 827 3.08 -2.32 43.00
N VAL A 828 2.98 -1.92 41.73
CA VAL A 828 1.99 -2.46 40.79
C VAL A 828 2.50 -3.73 40.14
N THR A 829 3.72 -3.69 39.62
CA THR A 829 4.34 -4.79 38.87
C THR A 829 5.55 -5.37 39.57
N GLY A 830 6.25 -4.57 40.39
CA GLY A 830 7.54 -4.95 40.94
C GLY A 830 8.66 -5.11 39.89
N LEU A 831 8.42 -4.69 38.64
CA LEU A 831 9.33 -4.82 37.50
C LEU A 831 9.99 -3.50 37.12
N ASN A 832 9.39 -2.37 37.49
CA ASN A 832 9.90 -1.04 37.17
C ASN A 832 10.38 -0.31 38.43
N PRO A 833 11.29 0.67 38.30
CA PRO A 833 11.60 1.58 39.40
C PRO A 833 10.35 2.34 39.84
N ARG A 834 10.15 2.43 41.16
CA ARG A 834 9.11 3.29 41.74
C ARG A 834 9.40 4.75 41.35
N VAL A 835 8.35 5.47 40.96
CA VAL A 835 8.44 6.93 40.78
C VAL A 835 8.84 7.56 42.13
N PRO A 836 9.90 8.39 42.19
CA PRO A 836 10.30 9.05 43.43
C PRO A 836 9.23 10.04 43.88
N GLN A 837 9.01 10.16 45.19
CA GLN A 837 8.24 11.27 45.75
C GLN A 837 9.13 12.52 45.89
N ASP A 838 8.53 13.69 46.10
CA ASP A 838 9.27 14.95 46.22
C ASP A 838 10.41 14.86 47.26
N GLY A 839 11.62 15.19 46.81
CA GLY A 839 12.84 15.11 47.61
C GLY A 839 13.52 13.74 47.69
N GLU A 840 12.92 12.67 47.13
CA GLU A 840 13.56 11.37 47.05
C GLU A 840 14.53 11.26 45.86
N VAL A 841 15.65 10.57 46.07
CA VAL A 841 16.60 10.24 45.00
C VAL A 841 16.04 9.13 44.12
N ASN A 842 16.00 9.35 42.80
CA ASN A 842 15.69 8.31 41.84
C ASN A 842 16.88 7.38 41.63
N PHE A 843 16.92 6.26 42.35
CA PHE A 843 17.99 5.27 42.21
C PHE A 843 17.91 4.43 40.92
N GLY A 844 16.75 4.41 40.24
CA GLY A 844 16.58 3.62 39.01
C GLY A 844 16.78 2.12 39.19
N ARG A 845 17.49 1.49 38.24
CA ARG A 845 17.83 0.06 38.25
C ARG A 845 19.19 -0.19 38.89
N ARG A 846 19.36 -1.38 39.47
CA ARG A 846 20.55 -1.81 40.21
C ARG A 846 21.73 -2.03 39.25
N PHE A 847 22.90 -1.61 39.70
CA PHE A 847 24.19 -1.87 39.05
C PHE A 847 25.00 -2.86 39.88
N GLN A 848 25.78 -3.70 39.20
CA GLN A 848 26.69 -4.67 39.80
C GLN A 848 28.10 -4.47 39.22
N ILE A 849 29.14 -4.56 40.06
CA ILE A 849 30.52 -4.59 39.59
C ILE A 849 30.81 -6.03 39.14
N VAL A 850 31.00 -6.23 37.84
CA VAL A 850 31.26 -7.56 37.27
C VAL A 850 32.74 -7.90 37.21
N SER A 851 33.61 -6.89 37.14
CA SER A 851 35.06 -7.08 37.27
C SER A 851 35.72 -5.81 37.80
N PHE A 852 36.80 -5.97 38.57
CA PHE A 852 37.63 -4.86 39.04
C PHE A 852 39.10 -5.24 38.93
N ARG A 853 39.93 -4.31 38.43
CA ARG A 853 41.39 -4.46 38.43
C ARG A 853 42.10 -3.13 38.69
N TRP A 854 43.28 -3.21 39.28
CA TRP A 854 44.20 -2.08 39.34
C TRP A 854 44.92 -1.92 38.00
N LEU A 855 45.18 -0.68 37.60
CA LEU A 855 45.90 -0.32 36.39
C LEU A 855 47.27 0.26 36.74
N HIS A 856 48.25 0.00 35.89
CA HIS A 856 49.48 0.76 35.86
C HIS A 856 49.28 2.13 35.17
N ALA A 857 50.20 3.06 35.43
CA ALA A 857 50.10 4.44 34.93
C ALA A 857 50.17 4.54 33.39
N ASP A 858 50.78 3.55 32.74
CA ASP A 858 50.96 3.42 31.28
C ASP A 858 49.78 2.77 30.56
N GLU A 859 48.78 2.25 31.28
CA GLU A 859 47.57 1.64 30.69
C GLU A 859 46.41 2.63 30.45
N VAL A 860 46.56 3.88 30.91
CA VAL A 860 45.49 4.88 30.98
C VAL A 860 45.50 5.83 29.81
#